data_AF-A0A813KRA7-F1
#
_entry.id   AF-A0A813KRA7-F1
#
_cell.length_a   1.000
_cell.length_b   1.000
_cell.length_c   1.000
_cell.angle_alpha   90.00
_cell.angle_beta   90.00
_cell.angle_gamma   90.00
#
_symmetry.space_group_name_H-M   'P 1'
#
loop_
_entity.id
_entity.type
_entity.pdbx_description
1 polymer ?
#
loop_
_entity_poly.entity_id
_entity_poly.type
_entity_poly.pdbx_seq_one_letter_code
_entity_poly.pdbx_strand_id
1 'polypeptide(L)'
;MHPGDSKLQPLLADAVGEVLTTAQPGSPTRVSFRSKFRLAVHLAGNNCHSSTNADIGSKDTVHVASKDYFAYEDDVKVVVTIFRLGLLEGTCSVHYQTVEGSAKAPFRYVQVGGEAVFRSGEFSKEIAIEIVASEFWEPNSEFQFFLSQPVNCEIGSRLHKARIRIIDRDSFPSQDFCCANKGEEEDLEACLEEQGHLKLLSAFLWLVICSIPGLGWRTVVVLIFDQLPNLYIFLTLSLQVYLVDVVFNSDPSPSQKSRLFCITGPADGVIYTAFFVSFLYTAPLLVLHLWSVAKSQMDVGGCLQEYLQNSVFVKYMNYNKRSRDEVPAVHIEAAINEYVTESTECFMRVVEMVQINGKLFIMAFFIIGENETAILPLVVLPSAMLIFILCRASFLVGLRESCVDAGQRLRDMVHESAAAHNVIITFQMRSYMCQTFENLSRQLASANKRVSANQTLNEFFPKWVGTIIISCYLAWAAPHVVDKTLSLGKVLATIRVFGELIEQLTEGYTLLMNSISGFGPLQKLTEVLNKETDLTLRRELSMKNQDLTVTAFVDHLSEASRRLSAEERVDSHALMPDLPIQITDLSYRYPQEEFCVFQNVSLSVPQGSFVAIVGGAAVGKTTLLHLLAQIIQPLEGHVFVPCHIRTVLVGADPIILKLSAWKNLTFGSDEIEPSRVRRILSALKMDQTLNEVNRNLKKLGLSTLKTGMSIHLSVRDTGICVDQKHLAHTESIQEVHNEETAWIHRITRTEKAKLHLARALIANPEVLLLDRPFLHYGPEDAVLVEHVLKEFVRQRGFMMPGANLKLRRPRTCFFSPVHVNYVHEADFVLQLHRPLASHGFISVIPHGQVVEKHVE
;
A
#
# COMPACT_ATOMS: atom_id res chain seq x y z
N MET A 1 59.80 9.93 -41.42
CA MET A 1 59.85 11.00 -42.44
C MET A 1 58.66 10.86 -43.38
N HIS A 2 57.58 11.61 -43.15
CA HIS A 2 56.93 12.49 -44.13
C HIS A 2 55.86 13.32 -43.37
N PRO A 3 55.81 14.65 -43.54
CA PRO A 3 54.96 15.56 -42.79
C PRO A 3 53.69 15.93 -43.58
N GLY A 4 52.60 16.21 -42.88
CA GLY A 4 51.43 16.87 -43.47
C GLY A 4 50.14 16.60 -42.70
N ASP A 5 49.75 17.53 -41.81
CA ASP A 5 48.37 18.04 -41.68
C ASP A 5 48.26 19.02 -40.50
N SER A 6 48.67 20.25 -40.75
CA SER A 6 48.53 21.40 -39.85
C SER A 6 47.27 22.22 -40.18
N LYS A 7 46.08 21.62 -40.08
CA LYS A 7 44.80 22.34 -40.34
C LYS A 7 43.68 22.10 -39.32
N LEU A 8 43.96 21.51 -38.15
CA LEU A 8 42.93 21.21 -37.14
C LEU A 8 42.90 22.15 -35.92
N GLN A 9 43.79 23.13 -35.84
CA GLN A 9 43.86 24.04 -34.68
C GLN A 9 42.86 25.22 -34.64
N PRO A 10 42.28 25.76 -35.75
CA PRO A 10 41.35 26.88 -35.64
C PRO A 10 39.89 26.48 -35.32
N LEU A 11 39.49 25.22 -35.52
CA LEU A 11 38.11 24.76 -35.27
C LEU A 11 37.82 24.42 -33.79
N LEU A 12 38.87 24.33 -32.97
CA LEU A 12 38.79 24.07 -31.52
C LEU A 12 38.43 25.31 -30.70
N ALA A 13 38.63 26.53 -31.24
CA ALA A 13 38.37 27.77 -30.51
C ALA A 13 36.91 28.23 -30.61
N ASP A 14 36.25 28.03 -31.76
CA ASP A 14 34.86 28.45 -31.95
C ASP A 14 33.85 27.54 -31.23
N ALA A 15 34.15 26.24 -31.06
CA ALA A 15 33.27 25.29 -30.37
C ALA A 15 33.24 25.44 -28.83
N VAL A 16 34.23 26.13 -28.24
CA VAL A 16 34.30 26.39 -26.79
C VAL A 16 33.54 27.67 -26.43
N GLY A 17 33.33 28.59 -27.38
CA GLY A 17 32.63 29.86 -27.18
C GLY A 17 31.11 29.78 -27.09
N GLU A 18 30.46 28.83 -27.79
CA GLU A 18 28.99 28.73 -27.83
C GLU A 18 28.35 28.02 -26.63
N VAL A 19 29.12 27.32 -25.79
CA VAL A 19 28.59 26.49 -24.69
C VAL A 19 28.34 27.29 -23.40
N LEU A 20 28.83 28.53 -23.30
CA LEU A 20 28.78 29.33 -22.06
C LEU A 20 27.62 30.34 -21.97
N THR A 21 26.77 30.48 -22.99
CA THR A 21 25.78 31.58 -23.06
C THR A 21 24.31 31.20 -22.89
N THR A 22 23.95 29.93 -22.66
CA THR A 22 22.54 29.52 -22.53
C THR A 22 22.28 28.63 -21.31
N ALA A 23 22.25 29.24 -20.12
CA ALA A 23 21.68 28.62 -18.92
C ALA A 23 20.75 29.60 -18.21
N GLN A 24 19.44 29.36 -18.30
CA GLN A 24 18.47 29.90 -17.34
C GLN A 24 18.08 28.79 -16.33
N PRO A 25 17.90 29.12 -15.05
CA PRO A 25 17.58 28.14 -14.01
C PRO A 25 16.09 27.78 -14.04
N GLY A 26 15.74 26.49 -14.15
CA GLY A 26 14.36 26.03 -13.95
C GLY A 26 13.85 24.79 -14.70
N SER A 27 14.67 24.03 -15.43
CA SER A 27 14.22 22.75 -16.05
C SER A 27 15.21 21.61 -15.80
N PRO A 28 14.74 20.37 -15.52
CA PRO A 28 15.61 19.20 -15.37
C PRO A 28 15.97 18.67 -16.76
N THR A 29 16.71 19.47 -17.53
CA THR A 29 17.27 19.01 -18.80
C THR A 29 18.54 18.23 -18.49
N ARG A 30 18.44 16.90 -18.57
CA ARG A 30 19.57 15.95 -18.56
C ARG A 30 20.68 16.50 -19.45
N VAL A 31 21.75 17.02 -18.84
CA VAL A 31 22.94 17.45 -19.57
C VAL A 31 23.46 16.22 -20.31
N SER A 32 23.53 16.34 -21.64
CA SER A 32 23.88 15.27 -22.56
C SER A 32 25.30 14.74 -22.29
N PHE A 33 25.36 13.69 -21.46
CA PHE A 33 26.51 12.84 -21.19
C PHE A 33 27.12 12.20 -22.46
N ARG A 34 26.41 12.26 -23.61
CA ARG A 34 26.86 11.71 -24.89
C ARG A 34 28.15 12.33 -25.40
N SER A 35 28.46 13.60 -25.07
CA SER A 35 29.65 14.29 -25.61
C SER A 35 30.95 13.84 -24.92
N LYS A 36 30.95 13.67 -23.59
CA LYS A 36 32.12 13.19 -22.83
C LYS A 36 32.44 11.72 -23.14
N PHE A 37 31.43 10.89 -23.40
CA PHE A 37 31.63 9.46 -23.66
C PHE A 37 32.15 9.14 -25.07
N ARG A 38 31.78 9.94 -26.08
CA ARG A 38 32.27 9.75 -27.47
C ARG A 38 33.79 9.90 -27.57
N LEU A 39 34.38 10.74 -26.74
CA LEU A 39 35.83 10.98 -26.72
C LEU A 39 36.60 9.85 -26.03
N ALA A 40 36.06 9.28 -24.94
CA ALA A 40 36.69 8.17 -24.21
C ALA A 40 36.66 6.84 -25.00
N VAL A 41 35.56 6.55 -25.69
CA VAL A 41 35.41 5.33 -26.50
C VAL A 41 36.25 5.36 -27.77
N HIS A 42 36.47 6.53 -28.37
CA HIS A 42 37.29 6.64 -29.58
C HIS A 42 38.79 6.41 -29.30
N LEU A 43 39.24 6.68 -28.07
CA LEU A 43 40.63 6.45 -27.65
C LEU A 43 40.90 4.99 -27.25
N ALA A 44 39.91 4.28 -26.69
CA ALA A 44 40.07 2.87 -26.29
C ALA A 44 39.93 1.89 -27.47
N GLY A 45 39.19 2.24 -28.53
CA GLY A 45 38.88 1.33 -29.64
C GLY A 45 40.00 1.08 -30.66
N ASN A 46 41.11 1.84 -30.63
CA ASN A 46 42.11 1.80 -31.71
C ASN A 46 43.37 0.96 -31.42
N ASN A 47 43.51 0.33 -30.25
CA ASN A 47 44.77 -0.31 -29.84
C ASN A 47 44.63 -1.75 -29.27
N CYS A 48 43.85 -2.62 -29.90
CA CYS A 48 43.86 -4.05 -29.57
C CYS A 48 43.86 -4.92 -30.84
N HIS A 49 45.06 -5.27 -31.32
CA HIS A 49 45.25 -6.37 -32.26
C HIS A 49 46.05 -7.51 -31.62
N SER A 50 45.49 -8.70 -31.78
CA SER A 50 46.08 -10.05 -31.65
C SER A 50 46.72 -10.46 -30.31
N SER A 51 46.00 -11.29 -29.56
CA SER A 51 46.57 -12.56 -29.10
C SER A 51 45.47 -13.62 -28.95
N THR A 52 45.61 -14.70 -29.71
CA THR A 52 44.83 -15.93 -29.59
C THR A 52 45.35 -16.71 -28.40
N ASN A 53 44.53 -16.88 -27.36
CA ASN A 53 44.57 -18.07 -26.50
C ASN A 53 43.17 -18.28 -25.91
N ALA A 54 42.59 -19.42 -26.26
CA ALA A 54 41.40 -19.96 -25.62
C ALA A 54 41.72 -20.42 -24.20
N ASP A 55 40.67 -20.50 -23.39
CA ASP A 55 40.59 -21.07 -22.03
C ASP A 55 40.95 -20.13 -20.87
N ILE A 56 40.07 -19.17 -20.59
CA ILE A 56 39.19 -19.13 -19.40
C ILE A 56 37.95 -18.30 -19.80
N GLY A 57 36.84 -18.98 -20.09
CA GLY A 57 35.58 -18.37 -20.55
C GLY A 57 34.84 -17.63 -19.44
N SER A 58 35.22 -16.39 -19.17
CA SER A 58 34.41 -15.45 -18.38
C SER A 58 33.41 -14.76 -19.31
N LYS A 59 32.17 -15.26 -19.36
CA LYS A 59 31.09 -14.56 -20.06
C LYS A 59 30.74 -13.27 -19.33
N ASP A 60 30.43 -12.21 -20.08
CA ASP A 60 29.98 -10.96 -19.50
C ASP A 60 28.67 -11.14 -18.74
N THR A 61 28.53 -10.44 -17.61
CA THR A 61 27.32 -10.46 -16.80
C THR A 61 26.44 -9.25 -17.12
N VAL A 62 25.19 -9.49 -17.47
CA VAL A 62 24.18 -8.45 -17.71
C VAL A 62 23.22 -8.38 -16.53
N HIS A 63 22.93 -7.17 -16.05
CA HIS A 63 21.98 -6.97 -14.96
C HIS A 63 21.33 -5.58 -14.98
N VAL A 64 20.21 -5.43 -14.28
CA VAL A 64 19.57 -4.13 -14.10
C VAL A 64 20.36 -3.27 -13.10
N ALA A 65 20.41 -1.96 -13.31
CA ALA A 65 21.19 -1.02 -12.49
C ALA A 65 20.75 -0.99 -11.01
N SER A 66 19.43 -0.99 -10.79
CA SER A 66 18.81 -1.00 -9.46
C SER A 66 17.76 -2.11 -9.38
N LYS A 67 17.46 -2.57 -8.17
CA LYS A 67 16.35 -3.50 -7.94
C LYS A 67 14.99 -2.79 -7.93
N ASP A 68 14.96 -1.54 -7.47
CA ASP A 68 13.74 -0.74 -7.36
C ASP A 68 13.89 0.56 -8.17
N TYR A 69 12.86 0.91 -8.92
CA TYR A 69 12.69 2.17 -9.66
C TYR A 69 11.39 2.82 -9.22
N PHE A 70 11.35 4.14 -9.27
CA PHE A 70 10.21 4.93 -8.82
C PHE A 70 9.83 5.94 -9.90
N ALA A 71 8.53 6.11 -10.09
CA ALA A 71 7.91 7.00 -11.05
C ALA A 71 6.78 7.75 -10.36
N TYR A 72 6.47 8.96 -10.80
CA TYR A 72 5.20 9.60 -10.51
C TYR A 72 4.23 9.21 -11.61
N GLU A 73 2.96 9.26 -11.28
CA GLU A 73 1.88 9.11 -12.24
C GLU A 73 1.98 10.12 -13.40
N ASP A 74 2.40 11.35 -13.10
CA ASP A 74 2.58 12.42 -14.07
C ASP A 74 3.84 12.25 -14.95
N ASP A 75 4.73 11.29 -14.63
CA ASP A 75 5.91 11.07 -15.45
C ASP A 75 5.49 10.38 -16.77
N VAL A 76 5.85 10.95 -17.91
CA VAL A 76 5.56 10.33 -19.23
C VAL A 76 6.20 8.95 -19.38
N LYS A 77 7.38 8.75 -18.77
CA LYS A 77 8.13 7.50 -18.91
C LYS A 77 9.08 7.24 -17.74
N VAL A 78 9.28 5.97 -17.45
CA VAL A 78 10.31 5.45 -16.56
C VAL A 78 11.44 4.87 -17.38
N VAL A 79 12.67 5.22 -17.05
CA VAL A 79 13.85 4.68 -17.73
C VAL A 79 14.52 3.64 -16.86
N VAL A 80 14.53 2.39 -17.33
CA VAL A 80 15.24 1.28 -16.71
C VAL A 80 16.59 1.12 -17.41
N THR A 81 17.67 1.27 -16.65
CA THR A 81 19.05 1.12 -17.14
C THR A 81 19.55 -0.30 -16.90
N ILE A 82 20.06 -0.95 -17.95
CA ILE A 82 20.71 -2.26 -17.89
C ILE A 82 22.22 -2.03 -18.05
N PHE A 83 23.01 -2.69 -17.21
CA PHE A 83 24.47 -2.73 -17.31
C PHE A 83 24.95 -4.08 -17.83
N ARG A 84 25.98 -4.02 -18.67
CA ARG A 84 26.84 -5.13 -19.09
C ARG A 84 28.19 -4.95 -18.39
N LEU A 85 28.61 -5.96 -17.62
CA LEU A 85 29.87 -5.97 -16.89
C LEU A 85 30.73 -7.16 -17.34
N GLY A 86 32.04 -6.98 -17.38
CA GLY A 86 32.98 -8.00 -17.86
C GLY A 86 33.95 -7.39 -18.86
N LEU A 87 34.43 -8.20 -19.80
CA LEU A 87 35.44 -7.80 -20.79
C LEU A 87 34.89 -6.83 -21.84
N LEU A 88 33.56 -6.73 -21.98
CA LEU A 88 32.86 -5.88 -22.97
C LEU A 88 33.22 -6.21 -24.43
N GLU A 89 33.79 -7.38 -24.68
CA GLU A 89 34.18 -7.85 -26.01
C GLU A 89 33.04 -8.59 -26.71
N GLY A 90 32.86 -8.32 -28.01
CA GLY A 90 31.83 -8.98 -28.81
C GLY A 90 30.40 -8.52 -28.53
N THR A 91 29.44 -9.12 -29.23
CA THR A 91 28.01 -8.80 -29.09
C THR A 91 27.32 -9.76 -28.14
N CYS A 92 26.55 -9.21 -27.19
CA CYS A 92 25.68 -9.99 -26.30
C CYS A 92 24.26 -9.44 -26.35
N SER A 93 23.27 -10.28 -26.06
CA SER A 93 21.88 -9.84 -25.99
C SER A 93 21.12 -10.53 -24.87
N VAL A 94 20.12 -9.82 -24.35
CA VAL A 94 19.19 -10.34 -23.34
C VAL A 94 17.77 -9.93 -23.74
N HIS A 95 16.81 -10.83 -23.57
CA HIS A 95 15.39 -10.52 -23.72
C HIS A 95 14.89 -9.81 -22.47
N TYR A 96 14.05 -8.80 -22.64
CA TYR A 96 13.40 -8.11 -21.53
C TYR A 96 11.89 -8.07 -21.71
N GLN A 97 11.16 -8.16 -20.60
CA GLN A 97 9.70 -8.12 -20.58
C GLN A 97 9.20 -7.47 -19.30
N THR A 98 8.10 -6.73 -19.41
CA THR A 98 7.32 -6.23 -18.27
C THR A 98 6.19 -7.19 -17.90
N VAL A 99 6.03 -7.45 -16.61
CA VAL A 99 5.02 -8.34 -16.04
C VAL A 99 4.16 -7.56 -15.07
N GLU A 100 2.85 -7.75 -15.16
CA GLU A 100 1.88 -7.05 -14.32
C GLU A 100 2.05 -7.41 -12.84
N GLY A 101 1.91 -6.40 -12.00
CA GLY A 101 1.79 -6.55 -10.55
C GLY A 101 0.42 -6.08 -10.09
N SER A 102 0.41 -5.16 -9.12
CA SER A 102 -0.79 -4.40 -8.77
C SER A 102 -1.14 -3.36 -9.83
N ALA A 103 -0.13 -2.77 -10.49
CA ALA A 103 -0.35 -1.97 -11.69
C ALA A 103 -0.72 -2.88 -12.87
N LYS A 104 -1.84 -2.58 -13.53
CA LYS A 104 -2.37 -3.34 -14.67
C LYS A 104 -2.13 -2.61 -15.99
N ALA A 105 -1.67 -3.33 -17.01
CA ALA A 105 -1.56 -2.81 -18.36
C ALA A 105 -2.89 -3.01 -19.12
N PRO A 106 -3.29 -2.12 -20.05
CA PRO A 106 -2.63 -0.87 -20.43
C PRO A 106 -3.03 0.35 -19.58
N PHE A 107 -3.77 0.15 -18.48
CA PHE A 107 -4.37 1.26 -17.72
C PHE A 107 -3.35 2.11 -16.95
N ARG A 108 -2.32 1.50 -16.36
CA ARG A 108 -1.29 2.20 -15.55
C ARG A 108 0.04 2.38 -16.27
N TYR A 109 0.35 1.46 -17.18
CA TYR A 109 1.58 1.49 -17.98
C TYR A 109 1.39 0.71 -19.27
N VAL A 110 2.22 1.01 -20.26
CA VAL A 110 2.23 0.29 -21.53
C VAL A 110 3.13 -0.93 -21.39
N GLN A 111 2.61 -2.13 -21.63
CA GLN A 111 3.41 -3.36 -21.58
C GLN A 111 4.46 -3.35 -22.71
N VAL A 112 5.73 -3.44 -22.33
CA VAL A 112 6.87 -3.50 -23.27
C VAL A 112 7.60 -4.84 -23.12
N GLY A 113 8.01 -5.41 -24.25
CA GLY A 113 8.94 -6.53 -24.34
C GLY A 113 9.80 -6.44 -25.60
N GLY A 114 11.04 -6.89 -25.54
CA GLY A 114 11.99 -6.77 -26.64
C GLY A 114 13.36 -7.36 -26.35
N GLU A 115 14.33 -7.14 -27.24
CA GLU A 115 15.70 -7.64 -27.08
C GLU A 115 16.70 -6.49 -26.91
N ALA A 116 17.43 -6.51 -25.79
CA ALA A 116 18.49 -5.57 -25.50
C ALA A 116 19.83 -6.11 -26.03
N VAL A 117 20.15 -5.77 -27.29
CA VAL A 117 21.44 -6.09 -27.93
C VAL A 117 22.51 -5.06 -27.56
N PHE A 118 23.64 -5.52 -27.01
CA PHE A 118 24.84 -4.73 -26.72
C PHE A 118 25.92 -4.97 -27.76
N ARG A 119 26.52 -3.89 -28.29
CA ARG A 119 27.69 -3.95 -29.18
C ARG A 119 28.98 -4.12 -28.38
N SER A 120 30.08 -4.44 -29.06
CA SER A 120 31.40 -4.47 -28.44
C SER A 120 31.74 -3.08 -27.87
N GLY A 121 32.16 -3.02 -26.61
CA GLY A 121 32.43 -1.78 -25.87
C GLY A 121 31.19 -1.04 -25.31
N GLU A 122 29.98 -1.54 -25.56
CA GLU A 122 28.75 -0.95 -25.01
C GLU A 122 28.45 -1.55 -23.63
N PHE A 123 28.53 -0.72 -22.58
CA PHE A 123 28.40 -1.15 -21.18
C PHE A 123 27.02 -0.89 -20.57
N SER A 124 26.19 -0.04 -21.18
CA SER A 124 24.87 0.31 -20.64
C SER A 124 23.83 0.51 -21.74
N LYS A 125 22.57 0.20 -21.42
CA LYS A 125 21.42 0.40 -22.30
C LYS A 125 20.21 0.87 -21.51
N GLU A 126 19.51 1.88 -22.02
CA GLU A 126 18.32 2.47 -21.40
C GLU A 126 17.06 1.98 -22.11
N ILE A 127 16.08 1.51 -21.35
CA ILE A 127 14.77 1.11 -21.84
C ILE A 127 13.74 2.05 -21.22
N ALA A 128 13.01 2.79 -22.08
CA ALA A 128 11.92 3.64 -21.66
C ALA A 128 10.61 2.83 -21.64
N ILE A 129 9.87 2.94 -20.54
CA ILE A 129 8.54 2.36 -20.35
C ILE A 129 7.58 3.53 -20.15
N GLU A 130 6.53 3.60 -20.95
CA GLU A 130 5.53 4.67 -20.86
C GLU A 130 4.58 4.41 -19.68
N ILE A 131 4.36 5.44 -18.87
CA ILE A 131 3.40 5.44 -17.76
C ILE A 131 2.15 6.19 -18.21
N VAL A 132 1.00 5.69 -17.81
CA VAL A 132 -0.30 6.28 -18.15
C VAL A 132 -0.79 7.03 -16.91
N ALA A 133 -0.99 8.34 -17.05
CA ALA A 133 -1.51 9.18 -15.98
C ALA A 133 -3.04 9.04 -15.85
N SER A 134 -3.52 8.98 -14.61
CA SER A 134 -4.91 9.15 -14.20
C SER A 134 -5.09 10.52 -13.55
N GLU A 135 -6.32 11.03 -13.59
CA GLU A 135 -6.73 12.25 -12.86
C GLU A 135 -7.40 11.90 -11.51
N PHE A 136 -7.47 10.61 -11.17
CA PHE A 136 -8.13 10.12 -9.97
C PHE A 136 -7.13 9.48 -9.02
N TRP A 137 -7.39 9.71 -7.73
CA TRP A 137 -6.67 9.05 -6.66
C TRP A 137 -6.72 7.52 -6.77
N GLU A 138 -5.56 6.89 -6.63
CA GLU A 138 -5.35 5.46 -6.58
C GLU A 138 -4.24 5.08 -5.57
N PRO A 139 -4.29 3.89 -4.96
CA PRO A 139 -3.18 3.44 -4.13
C PRO A 139 -1.92 3.23 -4.97
N ASN A 140 -0.76 3.53 -4.36
CA ASN A 140 0.55 3.29 -4.97
C ASN A 140 0.62 1.86 -5.54
N SER A 141 1.00 1.77 -6.81
CA SER A 141 0.97 0.52 -7.57
C SER A 141 2.36 0.13 -8.06
N GLU A 142 2.57 -1.16 -8.32
CA GLU A 142 3.86 -1.67 -8.80
C GLU A 142 3.69 -2.71 -9.91
N PHE A 143 4.67 -2.75 -10.81
CA PHE A 143 4.85 -3.78 -11.82
C PHE A 143 6.33 -4.20 -11.88
N GLN A 144 6.61 -5.29 -12.59
CA GLN A 144 7.94 -5.91 -12.60
C GLN A 144 8.55 -5.88 -14.00
N PHE A 145 9.87 -5.72 -14.05
CA PHE A 145 10.69 -5.80 -15.24
C PHE A 145 11.67 -6.97 -15.11
N PHE A 146 11.70 -7.84 -16.10
CA PHE A 146 12.48 -9.08 -16.07
C PHE A 146 13.42 -9.18 -17.27
N LEU A 147 14.62 -9.69 -17.01
CA LEU A 147 15.60 -10.12 -18.00
C LEU A 147 15.56 -11.64 -18.12
N SER A 148 15.58 -12.15 -19.35
CA SER A 148 15.56 -13.58 -19.66
C SER A 148 16.37 -13.88 -20.94
N GLN A 149 16.55 -15.17 -21.24
CA GLN A 149 17.18 -15.66 -22.48
C GLN A 149 18.51 -14.96 -22.83
N PRO A 150 19.57 -15.15 -22.02
CA PRO A 150 20.86 -14.55 -22.33
C PRO A 150 21.56 -15.23 -23.50
N VAL A 151 22.11 -14.43 -24.41
CA VAL A 151 22.93 -14.87 -25.54
C VAL A 151 24.33 -14.25 -25.37
N ASN A 152 25.36 -15.10 -25.37
CA ASN A 152 26.77 -14.72 -25.18
C ASN A 152 27.06 -13.92 -23.88
N CYS A 153 26.18 -14.03 -22.89
CA CYS A 153 26.32 -13.41 -21.57
C CYS A 153 25.68 -14.30 -20.50
N GLU A 154 25.84 -13.91 -19.23
CA GLU A 154 25.14 -14.48 -18.08
C GLU A 154 24.30 -13.40 -17.42
N ILE A 155 23.13 -13.74 -16.89
CA ILE A 155 22.29 -12.78 -16.16
C ILE A 155 22.65 -12.84 -14.68
N GLY A 156 22.84 -11.68 -14.05
CA GLY A 156 23.09 -11.62 -12.61
C GLY A 156 21.96 -12.29 -11.82
N SER A 157 22.29 -13.23 -10.93
CA SER A 157 21.33 -14.07 -10.21
C SER A 157 20.26 -13.29 -9.41
N ARG A 158 20.50 -12.04 -9.03
CA ARG A 158 19.55 -11.23 -8.22
C ARG A 158 19.02 -9.98 -8.90
N LEU A 159 19.77 -9.45 -9.86
CA LEU A 159 19.45 -8.22 -10.60
C LEU A 159 18.93 -8.56 -12.01
N HIS A 160 18.40 -9.76 -12.19
CA HIS A 160 17.63 -10.17 -13.37
C HIS A 160 16.21 -9.61 -13.35
N LYS A 161 15.73 -9.12 -12.20
CA LYS A 161 14.41 -8.51 -12.03
C LYS A 161 14.51 -7.17 -11.31
N ALA A 162 13.67 -6.23 -11.72
CA ALA A 162 13.49 -4.95 -11.07
C ALA A 162 12.00 -4.66 -10.84
N ARG A 163 11.68 -3.95 -9.76
CA ARG A 163 10.34 -3.48 -9.46
C ARG A 163 10.24 -2.01 -9.80
N ILE A 164 9.18 -1.63 -10.50
CA ILE A 164 8.87 -0.25 -10.80
C ILE A 164 7.64 0.10 -9.96
N ARG A 165 7.76 1.13 -9.13
CA ARG A 165 6.66 1.67 -8.32
C ARG A 165 6.17 2.97 -8.94
N ILE A 166 4.87 3.04 -9.17
CA ILE A 166 4.16 4.25 -9.59
C ILE A 166 3.60 4.88 -8.32
N ILE A 167 4.05 6.10 -8.05
CA ILE A 167 3.67 6.90 -6.90
C ILE A 167 2.55 7.83 -7.35
N ASP A 168 1.40 7.71 -6.69
CA ASP A 168 0.31 8.66 -6.84
C ASP A 168 0.54 9.88 -5.92
N ARG A 169 0.36 11.07 -6.48
CA ARG A 169 0.48 12.36 -5.77
C ARG A 169 -0.87 13.00 -5.45
N ASP A 170 -1.95 12.43 -5.97
CA ASP A 170 -3.29 12.92 -5.69
C ASP A 170 -3.66 12.66 -4.24
N SER A 171 -4.61 13.45 -3.76
CA SER A 171 -5.17 13.31 -2.42
C SER A 171 -6.51 12.59 -2.44
N PHE A 172 -6.72 11.72 -1.46
CA PHE A 172 -7.99 11.04 -1.27
C PHE A 172 -9.02 12.00 -0.66
N PRO A 173 -10.31 11.93 -1.04
CA PRO A 173 -10.84 11.31 -2.27
C PRO A 173 -10.67 12.21 -3.52
N SER A 174 -10.30 13.48 -3.34
CA SER A 174 -10.04 14.44 -4.42
C SER A 174 -8.95 15.44 -4.01
N GLN A 175 -8.35 16.11 -4.99
CA GLN A 175 -7.27 17.08 -4.77
C GLN A 175 -7.64 18.27 -3.87
N ASP A 176 -8.93 18.57 -3.72
CA ASP A 176 -9.45 19.56 -2.77
C ASP A 176 -9.06 19.27 -1.31
N PHE A 177 -8.68 18.02 -0.99
CA PHE A 177 -8.27 17.58 0.36
C PHE A 177 -6.75 17.44 0.50
N CYS A 178 -5.98 18.07 -0.38
CA CYS A 178 -4.52 18.02 -0.38
C CYS A 178 -3.91 18.87 0.74
N CYS A 179 -3.09 18.24 1.59
CA CYS A 179 -2.34 18.90 2.66
C CYS A 179 -1.07 19.63 2.16
N ALA A 180 -0.69 19.46 0.90
CA ALA A 180 0.69 19.69 0.45
C ALA A 180 0.97 21.05 -0.21
N ASN A 181 -0.02 21.96 -0.32
CA ASN A 181 0.14 23.18 -1.13
C ASN A 181 0.31 24.50 -0.36
N LYS A 182 0.43 24.48 0.97
CA LYS A 182 0.81 25.67 1.75
C LYS A 182 1.98 25.29 2.64
N GLY A 183 3.10 26.00 2.53
CA GLY A 183 4.35 25.70 3.24
C GLY A 183 4.33 25.92 4.75
N GLU A 184 3.19 25.75 5.39
CA GLU A 184 2.99 25.73 6.83
C GLU A 184 2.38 24.36 7.18
N GLU A 185 2.74 23.77 8.32
CA GLU A 185 2.09 22.56 8.86
C GLU A 185 0.62 22.88 9.20
N GLU A 186 -0.22 23.18 8.19
CA GLU A 186 -1.67 23.24 8.36
C GLU A 186 -2.15 21.79 8.56
N ASP A 187 -2.62 21.52 9.78
CA ASP A 187 -3.19 20.22 10.16
C ASP A 187 -4.29 19.85 9.16
N LEU A 188 -4.20 18.64 8.59
CA LEU A 188 -5.23 18.06 7.71
C LEU A 188 -6.63 18.14 8.34
N GLU A 189 -6.72 18.15 9.67
CA GLU A 189 -7.94 18.38 10.44
C GLU A 189 -8.56 19.75 10.16
N ALA A 190 -7.77 20.82 10.07
CA ALA A 190 -8.25 22.17 9.78
C ALA A 190 -8.80 22.29 8.34
N CYS A 191 -8.13 21.66 7.37
CA CYS A 191 -8.61 21.58 5.99
C CYS A 191 -9.94 20.81 5.88
N LEU A 192 -10.11 19.74 6.66
CA LEU A 192 -11.34 18.95 6.71
C LEU A 192 -12.50 19.74 7.36
N GLU A 193 -12.22 20.55 8.37
CA GLU A 193 -13.20 21.44 9.00
C GLU A 193 -13.65 22.57 8.06
N GLU A 194 -12.75 23.13 7.25
CA GLU A 194 -13.05 24.25 6.35
C GLU A 194 -13.89 23.85 5.12
N GLN A 195 -13.66 22.66 4.56
CA GLN A 195 -14.30 22.18 3.31
C GLN A 195 -15.72 21.61 3.50
N GLY A 196 -16.03 21.13 4.72
CA GLY A 196 -17.34 20.60 5.10
C GLY A 196 -17.65 19.15 4.67
N HIS A 197 -18.38 18.42 5.52
CA HIS A 197 -18.63 16.98 5.36
C HIS A 197 -19.40 16.58 4.09
N LEU A 198 -20.29 17.44 3.58
CA LEU A 198 -21.09 17.15 2.37
C LEU A 198 -20.21 17.15 1.12
N LYS A 199 -19.21 18.03 1.06
CA LYS A 199 -18.27 18.08 -0.05
C LYS A 199 -17.41 16.82 -0.07
N LEU A 200 -16.95 16.37 1.10
CA LEU A 200 -16.21 15.12 1.25
C LEU A 200 -17.02 13.91 0.77
N LEU A 201 -18.29 13.79 1.16
CA LEU A 201 -19.16 12.74 0.68
C LEU A 201 -19.33 12.78 -0.85
N SER A 202 -19.56 13.97 -1.41
CA SER A 202 -19.74 14.11 -2.86
C SER A 202 -18.49 13.73 -3.66
N ALA A 203 -17.31 14.11 -3.17
CA ALA A 203 -16.04 13.72 -3.78
C ALA A 203 -15.79 12.22 -3.65
N PHE A 204 -16.13 11.63 -2.50
CA PHE A 204 -16.05 10.17 -2.31
C PHE A 204 -17.00 9.42 -3.25
N LEU A 205 -18.26 9.85 -3.37
CA LEU A 205 -19.23 9.28 -4.30
C LEU A 205 -18.72 9.35 -5.74
N TRP A 206 -18.15 10.50 -6.13
CA TRP A 206 -17.57 10.69 -7.45
C TRP A 206 -16.39 9.75 -7.71
N LEU A 207 -15.47 9.62 -6.74
CA LEU A 207 -14.35 8.69 -6.81
C LEU A 207 -14.83 7.24 -7.03
N VAL A 208 -15.82 6.79 -6.24
CA VAL A 208 -16.35 5.43 -6.33
C VAL A 208 -16.98 5.14 -7.69
N ILE A 209 -17.70 6.10 -8.27
CA ILE A 209 -18.40 5.93 -9.55
C ILE A 209 -17.43 6.04 -10.75
N CYS A 210 -16.46 6.95 -10.70
CA CYS A 210 -15.65 7.32 -11.86
C CYS A 210 -14.24 6.70 -11.87
N SER A 211 -13.60 6.53 -10.71
CA SER A 211 -12.21 6.07 -10.62
C SER A 211 -12.10 4.54 -10.60
N ILE A 212 -12.89 3.88 -9.74
CA ILE A 212 -12.68 2.45 -9.47
C ILE A 212 -13.09 1.60 -10.68
N PRO A 213 -12.16 0.86 -11.30
CA PRO A 213 -12.43 0.14 -12.55
C PRO A 213 -13.49 -0.95 -12.33
N GLY A 214 -14.53 -0.93 -13.17
CA GLY A 214 -15.62 -1.90 -13.13
C GLY A 214 -16.72 -1.61 -12.10
N LEU A 215 -16.52 -0.70 -11.14
CA LEU A 215 -17.51 -0.39 -10.11
C LEU A 215 -18.58 0.60 -10.59
N GLY A 216 -18.19 1.58 -11.41
CA GLY A 216 -19.10 2.60 -11.95
C GLY A 216 -20.30 2.00 -12.71
N TRP A 217 -20.05 1.13 -13.68
CA TRP A 217 -21.15 0.52 -14.46
C TRP A 217 -22.06 -0.35 -13.59
N ARG A 218 -21.51 -1.10 -12.63
CA ARG A 218 -22.29 -1.92 -11.69
C ARG A 218 -23.20 -1.03 -10.84
N THR A 219 -22.67 0.08 -10.35
CA THR A 219 -23.43 1.08 -9.59
C THR A 219 -24.56 1.66 -10.43
N VAL A 220 -24.29 2.04 -11.69
CA VAL A 220 -25.32 2.56 -12.61
C VAL A 220 -26.41 1.52 -12.88
N VAL A 221 -26.05 0.25 -13.10
CA VAL A 221 -27.04 -0.82 -13.30
C VAL A 221 -27.87 -1.06 -12.05
N VAL A 222 -27.24 -1.06 -10.86
CA VAL A 222 -27.96 -1.14 -9.59
C VAL A 222 -28.94 0.02 -9.45
N LEU A 223 -28.51 1.26 -9.70
CA LEU A 223 -29.37 2.45 -9.62
C LEU A 223 -30.59 2.39 -10.56
N ILE A 224 -30.42 1.85 -11.78
CA ILE A 224 -31.50 1.73 -12.76
C ILE A 224 -32.49 0.63 -12.37
N PHE A 225 -31.99 -0.57 -12.09
CA PHE A 225 -32.85 -1.74 -11.86
C PHE A 225 -33.42 -1.81 -10.43
N ASP A 226 -32.82 -1.11 -9.45
CA ASP A 226 -33.44 -0.89 -8.14
C ASP A 226 -34.71 -0.04 -8.21
N GLN A 227 -35.03 0.57 -9.37
CA GLN A 227 -36.32 1.21 -9.61
C GLN A 227 -37.42 0.22 -10.03
N LEU A 228 -37.09 -1.04 -10.37
CA LEU A 228 -38.10 -2.05 -10.76
C LEU A 228 -39.17 -2.29 -9.67
N PRO A 229 -38.84 -2.37 -8.37
CA PRO A 229 -39.85 -2.43 -7.31
C PRO A 229 -40.82 -1.24 -7.37
N ASN A 230 -40.33 -0.05 -7.68
CA ASN A 230 -41.16 1.15 -7.78
C ASN A 230 -42.09 1.08 -9.00
N LEU A 231 -41.59 0.58 -10.12
CA LEU A 231 -42.40 0.30 -11.31
C LEU A 231 -43.47 -0.76 -11.03
N TYR A 232 -43.15 -1.80 -10.24
CA TYR A 232 -44.12 -2.80 -9.81
C TYR A 232 -45.22 -2.20 -8.93
N ILE A 233 -44.86 -1.32 -7.98
CA ILE A 233 -45.84 -0.60 -7.17
C ILE A 233 -46.76 0.25 -8.05
N PHE A 234 -46.21 0.99 -9.02
CA PHE A 234 -47.03 1.75 -9.97
C PHE A 234 -47.98 0.86 -10.78
N LEU A 235 -47.47 -0.25 -11.30
CA LEU A 235 -48.24 -1.20 -12.09
C LEU A 235 -49.37 -1.81 -11.26
N THR A 236 -49.09 -2.24 -10.02
CA THR A 236 -50.09 -2.83 -9.14
C THR A 236 -51.18 -1.84 -8.73
N LEU A 237 -50.82 -0.58 -8.42
CA LEU A 237 -51.79 0.48 -8.16
C LEU A 237 -52.68 0.75 -9.39
N SER A 238 -52.08 0.87 -10.57
CA SER A 238 -52.82 1.11 -11.82
C SER A 238 -53.75 -0.06 -12.17
N LEU A 239 -53.30 -1.30 -11.95
CA LEU A 239 -54.10 -2.50 -12.18
C LEU A 239 -55.25 -2.63 -11.17
N GLN A 240 -55.05 -2.21 -9.92
CA GLN A 240 -56.12 -2.19 -8.91
C GLN A 240 -57.23 -1.22 -9.29
N VAL A 241 -56.89 0.00 -9.73
CA VAL A 241 -57.89 0.97 -10.23
C VAL A 241 -58.62 0.41 -11.45
N TYR A 242 -57.90 -0.18 -12.41
CA TYR A 242 -58.50 -0.79 -13.61
C TYR A 242 -59.45 -1.94 -13.26
N LEU A 243 -59.09 -2.80 -12.30
CA LEU A 243 -59.90 -3.93 -11.86
C LEU A 243 -61.23 -3.45 -11.25
N VAL A 244 -61.19 -2.41 -10.41
CA VAL A 244 -62.38 -1.86 -9.76
C VAL A 244 -63.28 -1.12 -10.76
N ASP A 245 -62.71 -0.24 -11.59
CA ASP A 245 -63.48 0.68 -12.43
C ASP A 245 -63.99 0.06 -13.74
N VAL A 246 -63.26 -0.92 -14.30
CA VAL A 246 -63.54 -1.50 -15.62
C VAL A 246 -64.01 -2.95 -15.54
N VAL A 247 -63.43 -3.77 -14.64
CA VAL A 247 -63.74 -5.22 -14.57
C VAL A 247 -64.92 -5.52 -13.65
N PHE A 248 -65.04 -4.84 -12.50
CA PHE A 248 -66.09 -5.12 -11.50
C PHE A 248 -67.28 -4.15 -11.50
N ASN A 249 -67.27 -3.12 -12.34
CA ASN A 249 -68.34 -2.14 -12.38
C ASN A 249 -69.62 -2.73 -13.03
N SER A 250 -70.73 -2.72 -12.30
CA SER A 250 -71.92 -3.53 -12.62
C SER A 250 -72.85 -2.92 -13.69
N ASP A 251 -72.69 -1.63 -14.02
CA ASP A 251 -73.45 -0.92 -15.07
C ASP A 251 -72.51 -0.36 -16.17
N PRO A 252 -72.16 -1.15 -17.20
CA PRO A 252 -71.20 -0.72 -18.21
C PRO A 252 -71.85 0.22 -19.25
N SER A 253 -71.41 1.47 -19.29
CA SER A 253 -71.68 2.38 -20.42
C SER A 253 -71.08 1.83 -21.73
N PRO A 254 -71.65 2.12 -22.91
CA PRO A 254 -71.16 1.59 -24.19
C PRO A 254 -69.71 2.03 -24.54
N SER A 255 -69.22 3.12 -23.95
CA SER A 255 -67.83 3.60 -24.08
C SER A 255 -66.82 2.90 -23.16
N GLN A 256 -67.26 2.15 -22.14
CA GLN A 256 -66.39 1.35 -21.28
C GLN A 256 -66.14 -0.05 -21.86
N LYS A 257 -67.08 -0.62 -22.63
CA LYS A 257 -66.90 -1.92 -23.30
C LYS A 257 -65.73 -1.94 -24.29
N SER A 258 -65.30 -0.78 -24.81
CA SER A 258 -64.12 -0.64 -25.69
C SER A 258 -62.78 -0.54 -24.95
N ARG A 259 -62.78 -0.46 -23.61
CA ARG A 259 -61.56 -0.40 -22.77
C ARG A 259 -61.13 -1.76 -22.20
N LEU A 260 -61.87 -2.83 -22.52
CA LEU A 260 -61.47 -4.22 -22.21
C LEU A 260 -60.33 -4.62 -23.16
N PHE A 261 -59.21 -5.07 -22.59
CA PHE A 261 -58.02 -5.46 -23.37
C PHE A 261 -58.28 -6.63 -24.34
N CYS A 262 -59.24 -7.51 -24.04
CA CYS A 262 -59.61 -8.64 -24.91
C CYS A 262 -61.04 -8.49 -25.45
N ILE A 263 -61.18 -8.10 -26.71
CA ILE A 263 -62.46 -7.95 -27.42
C ILE A 263 -62.83 -9.29 -28.07
N THR A 264 -63.32 -10.25 -27.29
CA THR A 264 -64.02 -11.42 -27.81
C THR A 264 -65.20 -11.76 -26.91
N GLY A 265 -66.42 -11.44 -27.37
CA GLY A 265 -67.70 -11.87 -26.77
C GLY A 265 -68.16 -11.12 -25.50
N PRO A 266 -69.46 -10.82 -25.34
CA PRO A 266 -69.99 -10.00 -24.23
C PRO A 266 -69.98 -10.68 -22.84
N ALA A 267 -69.70 -11.98 -22.74
CA ALA A 267 -69.59 -12.70 -21.47
C ALA A 267 -68.17 -13.22 -21.17
N ASP A 268 -67.39 -13.59 -22.20
CA ASP A 268 -66.08 -14.22 -22.02
C ASP A 268 -64.92 -13.22 -21.92
N GLY A 269 -65.05 -12.02 -22.51
CA GLY A 269 -63.99 -11.02 -22.52
C GLY A 269 -63.56 -10.51 -21.14
N VAL A 270 -64.48 -10.50 -20.17
CA VAL A 270 -64.20 -10.11 -18.77
C VAL A 270 -63.29 -11.15 -18.09
N ILE A 271 -63.54 -12.43 -18.35
CA ILE A 271 -62.78 -13.56 -17.77
C ILE A 271 -61.35 -13.57 -18.32
N TYR A 272 -61.17 -13.44 -19.64
CA TYR A 272 -59.83 -13.37 -20.24
C TYR A 272 -59.05 -12.13 -19.81
N THR A 273 -59.71 -10.98 -19.70
CA THR A 273 -59.08 -9.75 -19.20
C THR A 273 -58.66 -9.91 -17.73
N ALA A 274 -59.47 -10.57 -16.89
CA ALA A 274 -59.10 -10.85 -15.50
C ALA A 274 -57.90 -11.81 -15.37
N PHE A 275 -57.82 -12.86 -16.19
CA PHE A 275 -56.64 -13.74 -16.25
C PHE A 275 -55.38 -12.98 -16.70
N PHE A 276 -55.51 -12.10 -17.70
CA PHE A 276 -54.39 -11.28 -18.16
C PHE A 276 -53.90 -10.30 -17.09
N VAL A 277 -54.82 -9.66 -16.36
CA VAL A 277 -54.49 -8.80 -15.21
C VAL A 277 -53.82 -9.61 -14.10
N SER A 278 -54.30 -10.82 -13.80
CA SER A 278 -53.67 -11.72 -12.81
C SER A 278 -52.25 -12.14 -13.23
N PHE A 279 -52.01 -12.39 -14.51
CA PHE A 279 -50.68 -12.67 -15.03
C PHE A 279 -49.76 -11.46 -14.90
N LEU A 280 -50.23 -10.26 -15.29
CA LEU A 280 -49.48 -9.01 -15.20
C LEU A 280 -49.20 -8.60 -13.74
N TYR A 281 -50.01 -9.06 -12.79
CA TYR A 281 -49.79 -8.89 -11.36
C TYR A 281 -48.68 -9.81 -10.81
N THR A 282 -48.54 -11.02 -11.35
CA THR A 282 -47.62 -12.06 -10.83
C THR A 282 -46.28 -12.11 -11.58
N ALA A 283 -46.29 -11.94 -12.90
CA ALA A 283 -45.08 -12.05 -13.73
C ALA A 283 -43.94 -11.09 -13.35
N PRO A 284 -44.20 -9.81 -12.98
CA PRO A 284 -43.14 -8.90 -12.54
C PRO A 284 -42.44 -9.36 -11.26
N LEU A 285 -43.11 -10.12 -10.39
CA LEU A 285 -42.50 -10.64 -9.15
C LEU A 285 -41.33 -11.60 -9.45
N LEU A 286 -41.44 -12.40 -10.53
CA LEU A 286 -40.34 -13.25 -10.99
C LEU A 286 -39.15 -12.41 -11.45
N VAL A 287 -39.39 -11.30 -12.16
CA VAL A 287 -38.36 -10.38 -12.61
C VAL A 287 -37.66 -9.72 -11.43
N LEU A 288 -38.41 -9.29 -10.40
CA LEU A 288 -37.85 -8.75 -9.16
C LEU A 288 -36.99 -9.77 -8.42
N HIS A 289 -37.43 -11.03 -8.36
CA HIS A 289 -36.65 -12.10 -7.77
C HIS A 289 -35.34 -12.35 -8.53
N LEU A 290 -35.39 -12.43 -9.87
CA LEU A 290 -34.19 -12.57 -10.70
C LEU A 290 -33.24 -11.37 -10.55
N TRP A 291 -33.78 -10.16 -10.47
CA TRP A 291 -32.99 -8.96 -10.20
C TRP A 291 -32.31 -9.02 -8.83
N SER A 292 -33.02 -9.43 -7.77
CA SER A 292 -32.45 -9.56 -6.43
C SER A 292 -31.26 -10.54 -6.40
N VAL A 293 -31.37 -11.67 -7.11
CA VAL A 293 -30.26 -12.63 -7.27
C VAL A 293 -29.11 -12.01 -8.05
N ALA A 294 -29.38 -11.31 -9.16
CA ALA A 294 -28.36 -10.65 -9.97
C ALA A 294 -27.62 -9.54 -9.19
N LYS A 295 -28.36 -8.71 -8.43
CA LYS A 295 -27.81 -7.68 -7.54
C LYS A 295 -26.85 -8.28 -6.51
N SER A 296 -27.21 -9.41 -5.91
CA SER A 296 -26.34 -10.11 -4.96
C SER A 296 -25.04 -10.61 -5.60
N GLN A 297 -25.01 -10.91 -6.90
CA GLN A 297 -23.78 -11.33 -7.59
C GLN A 297 -22.87 -10.17 -7.99
N MET A 298 -23.42 -8.97 -8.17
CA MET A 298 -22.63 -7.79 -8.56
C MET A 298 -21.81 -7.22 -7.40
N ASP A 299 -22.24 -7.47 -6.16
CA ASP A 299 -21.60 -7.13 -4.88
C ASP A 299 -20.77 -5.83 -4.89
N VAL A 300 -21.44 -4.72 -5.18
CA VAL A 300 -20.83 -3.39 -5.25
C VAL A 300 -20.17 -3.01 -3.91
N GLY A 301 -20.84 -3.34 -2.81
CA GLY A 301 -20.34 -3.08 -1.45
C GLY A 301 -19.06 -3.88 -1.16
N GLY A 302 -19.05 -5.18 -1.43
CA GLY A 302 -17.87 -6.04 -1.21
C GLY A 302 -16.66 -5.59 -2.04
N CYS A 303 -16.86 -5.26 -3.32
CA CYS A 303 -15.77 -4.75 -4.17
C CYS A 303 -15.20 -3.41 -3.67
N LEU A 304 -16.06 -2.48 -3.22
CA LEU A 304 -15.60 -1.21 -2.65
C LEU A 304 -14.82 -1.43 -1.34
N GLN A 305 -15.32 -2.32 -0.49
CA GLN A 305 -14.66 -2.67 0.77
C GLN A 305 -13.27 -3.29 0.52
N GLU A 306 -13.16 -4.26 -0.40
CA GLU A 306 -11.87 -4.87 -0.78
C GLU A 306 -10.88 -3.81 -1.28
N TYR A 307 -11.33 -2.90 -2.15
CA TYR A 307 -10.50 -1.82 -2.69
C TYR A 307 -9.98 -0.89 -1.59
N LEU A 308 -10.85 -0.42 -0.69
CA LEU A 308 -10.47 0.51 0.38
C LEU A 308 -9.58 -0.16 1.42
N GLN A 309 -9.87 -1.40 1.82
CA GLN A 309 -9.03 -2.16 2.76
C GLN A 309 -7.62 -2.38 2.21
N ASN A 310 -7.51 -2.78 0.94
CA ASN A 310 -6.22 -2.94 0.29
C ASN A 310 -5.47 -1.59 0.20
N SER A 311 -6.17 -0.51 -0.15
CA SER A 311 -5.58 0.83 -0.25
C SER A 311 -5.03 1.33 1.09
N VAL A 312 -5.79 1.18 2.19
CA VAL A 312 -5.32 1.53 3.54
C VAL A 312 -4.07 0.74 3.91
N PHE A 313 -4.06 -0.57 3.65
CA PHE A 313 -2.92 -1.42 3.99
C PHE A 313 -1.68 -1.07 3.15
N VAL A 314 -1.84 -0.89 1.83
CA VAL A 314 -0.75 -0.50 0.92
C VAL A 314 -0.18 0.87 1.31
N LYS A 315 -1.03 1.82 1.69
CA LYS A 315 -0.59 3.14 2.15
C LYS A 315 0.22 3.02 3.45
N TYR A 316 -0.31 2.31 4.45
CA TYR A 316 0.35 2.11 5.75
C TYR A 316 1.74 1.46 5.61
N MET A 317 1.88 0.47 4.72
CA MET A 317 3.16 -0.21 4.48
C MET A 317 4.25 0.72 3.91
N ASN A 318 3.86 1.84 3.30
CA ASN A 318 4.75 2.84 2.71
C ASN A 318 4.81 4.15 3.53
N TYR A 319 4.21 4.19 4.71
CA TYR A 319 4.33 5.35 5.58
C TYR A 319 5.77 5.65 5.96
N ASN A 320 6.10 6.95 5.97
CA ASN A 320 7.35 7.41 6.55
C ASN A 320 7.36 7.11 8.07
N LYS A 321 8.53 7.27 8.70
CA LYS A 321 8.65 6.96 10.13
C LYS A 321 7.74 7.83 11.00
N ARG A 322 7.61 9.12 10.68
CA ARG A 322 6.76 10.09 11.40
C ARG A 322 5.29 9.67 11.36
N SER A 323 4.74 9.39 10.18
CA SER A 323 3.37 8.92 9.98
C SER A 323 3.07 7.61 10.72
N ARG A 324 4.04 6.68 10.81
CA ARG A 324 3.89 5.42 11.57
C ARG A 324 3.85 5.64 13.08
N ASP A 325 4.58 6.64 13.58
CA ASP A 325 4.60 6.98 14.99
C ASP A 325 3.31 7.75 15.38
N GLU A 326 2.76 8.56 14.47
CA GLU A 326 1.47 9.28 14.64
C GLU A 326 0.24 8.36 14.56
N VAL A 327 0.26 7.37 13.66
CA VAL A 327 -0.86 6.45 13.44
C VAL A 327 -0.50 5.05 13.94
N PRO A 328 -0.80 4.71 15.22
CA PRO A 328 -0.50 3.39 15.77
C PRO A 328 -1.31 2.30 15.08
N ALA A 329 -0.83 1.05 15.16
CA ALA A 329 -1.44 -0.11 14.51
C ALA A 329 -2.92 -0.32 14.86
N VAL A 330 -3.34 0.07 16.09
CA VAL A 330 -4.74 -0.01 16.54
C VAL A 330 -5.65 0.87 15.68
N HIS A 331 -5.19 2.05 15.25
CA HIS A 331 -5.97 2.94 14.39
C HIS A 331 -6.10 2.37 12.98
N ILE A 332 -5.07 1.68 12.47
CA ILE A 332 -5.13 1.01 11.17
C ILE A 332 -6.07 -0.20 11.21
N GLU A 333 -6.08 -0.95 12.32
CA GLU A 333 -7.05 -2.03 12.54
C GLU A 333 -8.48 -1.49 12.56
N ALA A 334 -8.72 -0.39 13.28
CA ALA A 334 -10.00 0.31 13.26
C ALA A 334 -10.35 0.83 11.85
N ALA A 335 -9.39 1.36 11.11
CA ALA A 335 -9.61 1.84 9.75
C ALA A 335 -10.08 0.72 8.82
N ILE A 336 -9.40 -0.44 8.84
CA ILE A 336 -9.72 -1.58 7.97
C ILE A 336 -11.06 -2.23 8.33
N ASN A 337 -11.38 -2.35 9.62
CA ASN A 337 -12.55 -3.10 10.08
C ASN A 337 -13.79 -2.24 10.32
N GLU A 338 -13.64 -1.06 10.92
CA GLU A 338 -14.73 -0.16 11.30
C GLU A 338 -14.90 0.93 10.23
N TYR A 339 -13.85 1.69 9.91
CA TYR A 339 -14.02 2.89 9.10
C TYR A 339 -14.37 2.60 7.65
N VAL A 340 -13.70 1.62 7.03
CA VAL A 340 -14.02 1.19 5.67
C VAL A 340 -15.44 0.61 5.61
N THR A 341 -15.82 -0.25 6.57
CA THR A 341 -17.15 -0.87 6.60
C THR A 341 -18.26 0.18 6.72
N GLU A 342 -18.13 1.12 7.66
CA GLU A 342 -19.12 2.19 7.84
C GLU A 342 -19.17 3.15 6.64
N SER A 343 -18.04 3.43 5.99
CA SER A 343 -17.98 4.28 4.79
C SER A 343 -18.62 3.60 3.57
N THR A 344 -18.39 2.30 3.39
CA THR A 344 -19.05 1.50 2.35
C THR A 344 -20.55 1.40 2.59
N GLU A 345 -20.97 1.20 3.85
CA GLU A 345 -22.40 1.19 4.19
C GLU A 345 -23.04 2.56 3.93
N CYS A 346 -22.35 3.65 4.23
CA CYS A 346 -22.77 5.01 3.88
C CYS A 346 -23.02 5.16 2.37
N PHE A 347 -22.09 4.67 1.54
CA PHE A 347 -22.25 4.65 0.08
C PHE A 347 -23.50 3.87 -0.35
N MET A 348 -23.68 2.65 0.17
CA MET A 348 -24.83 1.81 -0.18
C MET A 348 -26.16 2.45 0.22
N ARG A 349 -26.23 3.09 1.40
CA ARG A 349 -27.42 3.84 1.84
C ARG A 349 -27.72 5.04 0.94
N VAL A 350 -26.71 5.71 0.38
CA VAL A 350 -26.91 6.79 -0.61
C VAL A 350 -27.46 6.23 -1.93
N VAL A 351 -27.03 5.05 -2.36
CA VAL A 351 -27.58 4.37 -3.54
C VAL A 351 -29.06 3.99 -3.30
N GLU A 352 -29.39 3.46 -2.12
CA GLU A 352 -30.77 3.13 -1.72
C GLU A 352 -31.67 4.37 -1.61
N MET A 353 -31.12 5.52 -1.23
CA MET A 353 -31.85 6.78 -1.19
C MET A 353 -32.42 7.15 -2.57
N VAL A 354 -31.73 6.82 -3.67
CA VAL A 354 -32.24 7.06 -5.03
C VAL A 354 -33.48 6.20 -5.32
N GLN A 355 -33.54 4.98 -4.80
CA GLN A 355 -34.72 4.11 -4.90
C GLN A 355 -35.93 4.72 -4.19
N ILE A 356 -35.76 5.23 -2.96
CA ILE A 356 -36.88 5.84 -2.22
C ILE A 356 -37.37 7.12 -2.91
N ASN A 357 -36.46 7.95 -3.40
CA ASN A 357 -36.84 9.15 -4.15
C ASN A 357 -37.63 8.81 -5.42
N GLY A 358 -37.25 7.74 -6.13
CA GLY A 358 -38.02 7.23 -7.26
C GLY A 358 -39.43 6.75 -6.86
N LYS A 359 -39.55 6.05 -5.72
CA LYS A 359 -40.85 5.63 -5.18
C LYS A 359 -41.74 6.81 -4.82
N LEU A 360 -41.18 7.79 -4.11
CA LEU A 360 -41.87 9.03 -3.74
C LEU A 360 -42.34 9.81 -4.99
N PHE A 361 -41.52 9.87 -6.04
CA PHE A 361 -41.90 10.51 -7.30
C PHE A 361 -43.08 9.82 -7.99
N ILE A 362 -43.04 8.48 -8.09
CA ILE A 362 -44.13 7.68 -8.67
C ILE A 362 -45.42 7.85 -7.87
N MET A 363 -45.33 7.81 -6.54
CA MET A 363 -46.47 8.04 -5.66
C MET A 363 -47.00 9.46 -5.84
N ALA A 364 -46.14 10.48 -5.81
CA ALA A 364 -46.52 11.87 -6.05
C ALA A 364 -47.30 12.05 -7.35
N PHE A 365 -46.82 11.46 -8.45
CA PHE A 365 -47.49 11.50 -9.75
C PHE A 365 -48.89 10.89 -9.71
N PHE A 366 -49.04 9.70 -9.12
CA PHE A 366 -50.34 9.03 -8.97
C PHE A 366 -51.32 9.87 -8.13
N ILE A 367 -50.82 10.43 -7.03
CA ILE A 367 -51.60 11.22 -6.07
C ILE A 367 -52.15 12.51 -6.71
N ILE A 368 -51.31 13.23 -7.45
CA ILE A 368 -51.69 14.46 -8.17
C ILE A 368 -52.76 14.16 -9.21
N GLY A 369 -52.71 12.98 -9.85
CA GLY A 369 -53.70 12.54 -10.82
C GLY A 369 -55.09 12.27 -10.26
N GLU A 370 -55.20 11.88 -8.98
CA GLU A 370 -56.49 11.54 -8.36
C GLU A 370 -57.11 12.68 -7.54
N ASN A 371 -56.30 13.48 -6.82
CA ASN A 371 -56.81 14.54 -5.92
C ASN A 371 -55.90 15.78 -5.89
N GLU A 372 -56.43 16.94 -6.30
CA GLU A 372 -55.70 18.23 -6.29
C GLU A 372 -55.32 18.70 -4.88
N THR A 373 -56.07 18.30 -3.84
CA THR A 373 -55.83 18.69 -2.44
C THR A 373 -54.68 17.92 -1.77
N ALA A 374 -54.18 16.86 -2.40
CA ALA A 374 -53.12 16.01 -1.87
C ALA A 374 -51.69 16.57 -2.10
N ILE A 375 -51.57 17.69 -2.84
CA ILE A 375 -50.30 18.41 -3.04
C ILE A 375 -49.76 18.99 -1.73
N LEU A 376 -50.65 19.41 -0.82
CA LEU A 376 -50.26 20.09 0.42
C LEU A 376 -49.41 19.19 1.35
N PRO A 377 -49.83 17.96 1.72
CA PRO A 377 -48.99 17.06 2.52
C PRO A 377 -47.71 16.61 1.82
N LEU A 378 -47.74 16.49 0.49
CA LEU A 378 -46.60 16.08 -0.32
C LEU A 378 -45.44 17.08 -0.27
N VAL A 379 -45.72 18.37 -0.08
CA VAL A 379 -44.68 19.41 0.03
C VAL A 379 -44.36 19.75 1.49
N VAL A 380 -45.38 19.86 2.33
CA VAL A 380 -45.22 20.30 3.73
C VAL A 380 -44.47 19.26 4.57
N LEU A 381 -44.76 17.97 4.39
CA LEU A 381 -44.17 16.91 5.21
C LEU A 381 -42.65 16.75 4.93
N PRO A 382 -42.17 16.63 3.67
CA PRO A 382 -40.73 16.58 3.39
C PRO A 382 -40.01 17.86 3.79
N SER A 383 -40.64 19.03 3.61
CA SER A 383 -40.04 20.32 3.98
C SER A 383 -39.83 20.43 5.50
N ALA A 384 -40.82 20.04 6.30
CA ALA A 384 -40.71 20.02 7.75
C ALA A 384 -39.64 19.03 8.24
N MET A 385 -39.55 17.85 7.60
CA MET A 385 -38.54 16.84 7.90
C MET A 385 -37.12 17.30 7.52
N LEU A 386 -36.96 17.95 6.36
CA LEU A 386 -35.69 18.50 5.89
C LEU A 386 -35.19 19.62 6.82
N ILE A 387 -36.07 20.55 7.21
CA ILE A 387 -35.72 21.62 8.18
C ILE A 387 -35.25 21.01 9.49
N PHE A 388 -35.95 19.99 10.00
CA PHE A 388 -35.57 19.30 11.24
C PHE A 388 -34.19 18.63 11.13
N ILE A 389 -33.88 18.00 9.99
CA ILE A 389 -32.55 17.42 9.72
C ILE A 389 -31.48 18.52 9.75
N LEU A 390 -31.66 19.58 8.96
CA LEU A 390 -30.66 20.65 8.83
C LEU A 390 -30.36 21.33 10.17
N CYS A 391 -31.38 21.57 10.98
CA CYS A 391 -31.20 22.15 12.31
C CYS A 391 -30.47 21.23 13.30
N ARG A 392 -30.47 19.91 13.09
CA ARG A 392 -29.95 18.93 14.05
C ARG A 392 -28.73 18.15 13.57
N ALA A 393 -28.37 18.25 12.29
CA ALA A 393 -27.30 17.45 11.69
C ALA A 393 -25.97 17.62 12.44
N SER A 394 -25.54 18.86 12.72
CA SER A 394 -24.30 19.15 13.45
C SER A 394 -24.27 18.55 14.85
N PHE A 395 -25.39 18.63 15.58
CA PHE A 395 -25.52 18.04 16.91
C PHE A 395 -25.46 16.49 16.88
N LEU A 396 -26.09 15.86 15.88
CA LEU A 396 -26.08 14.40 15.73
C LEU A 396 -24.69 13.87 15.38
N VAL A 397 -23.97 14.57 14.50
CA VAL A 397 -22.58 14.23 14.15
C VAL A 397 -21.69 14.28 15.40
N GLY A 398 -21.72 15.38 16.16
CA GLY A 398 -20.89 15.50 17.37
C GLY A 398 -21.22 14.47 18.47
N LEU A 399 -22.50 14.07 18.61
CA LEU A 399 -22.89 12.99 19.52
C LEU A 399 -22.30 11.63 19.09
N ARG A 400 -22.31 11.35 17.78
CA ARG A 400 -21.79 10.10 17.23
C ARG A 400 -20.27 10.05 17.36
N GLU A 401 -19.60 11.14 17.02
CA GLU A 401 -18.14 11.30 17.15
C GLU A 401 -17.68 11.07 18.59
N SER A 402 -18.32 11.71 19.57
CA SER A 402 -18.04 11.49 21.00
C SER A 402 -18.16 10.02 21.42
N CYS A 403 -19.05 9.26 20.75
CA CYS A 403 -19.23 7.83 21.02
C CYS A 403 -18.11 6.99 20.40
N VAL A 404 -17.69 7.31 19.18
CA VAL A 404 -16.57 6.66 18.50
C VAL A 404 -15.28 6.87 19.29
N ASP A 405 -15.01 8.11 19.73
CA ASP A 405 -13.84 8.45 20.55
C ASP A 405 -13.78 7.68 21.87
N ALA A 406 -14.93 7.59 22.58
CA ALA A 406 -15.02 6.81 23.81
C ALA A 406 -14.76 5.32 23.56
N GLY A 407 -15.19 4.80 22.40
CA GLY A 407 -14.93 3.43 21.97
C GLY A 407 -13.45 3.19 21.68
N GLN A 408 -12.80 4.13 21.01
CA GLN A 408 -11.37 4.07 20.70
C GLN A 408 -10.50 4.06 21.96
N ARG A 409 -10.74 4.97 22.91
CA ARG A 409 -10.02 4.98 24.20
C ARG A 409 -10.12 3.67 24.96
N LEU A 410 -11.28 3.00 24.89
CA LEU A 410 -11.47 1.69 25.51
C LEU A 410 -10.62 0.62 24.81
N ARG A 411 -10.56 0.63 23.47
CA ARG A 411 -9.72 -0.29 22.69
C ARG A 411 -8.23 -0.07 22.95
N ASP A 412 -7.78 1.18 23.00
CA ASP A 412 -6.39 1.53 23.29
C ASP A 412 -5.96 0.99 24.66
N MET A 413 -6.81 1.20 25.67
CA MET A 413 -6.60 0.66 27.02
C MET A 413 -6.49 -0.87 27.03
N VAL A 414 -7.32 -1.58 26.25
CA VAL A 414 -7.24 -3.05 26.14
C VAL A 414 -5.94 -3.49 25.48
N HIS A 415 -5.55 -2.84 24.39
CA HIS A 415 -4.31 -3.15 23.68
C HIS A 415 -3.08 -2.89 24.56
N GLU A 416 -3.04 -1.74 25.24
CA GLU A 416 -1.98 -1.39 26.20
C GLU A 416 -1.93 -2.39 27.35
N SER A 417 -3.09 -2.75 27.91
CA SER A 417 -3.20 -3.73 29.00
C SER A 417 -2.71 -5.11 28.59
N ALA A 418 -2.99 -5.53 27.36
CA ALA A 418 -2.51 -6.79 26.81
C ALA A 418 -1.00 -6.79 26.61
N ALA A 419 -0.44 -5.70 26.06
CA ALA A 419 0.99 -5.54 25.85
C ALA A 419 1.78 -5.46 27.19
N ALA A 420 1.25 -4.74 28.17
CA ALA A 420 1.87 -4.52 29.48
C ALA A 420 1.44 -5.55 30.54
N HIS A 421 0.83 -6.68 30.14
CA HIS A 421 0.24 -7.64 31.08
C HIS A 421 1.21 -8.11 32.18
N ASN A 422 2.45 -8.40 31.82
CA ASN A 422 3.48 -8.82 32.78
C ASN A 422 3.80 -7.72 33.80
N VAL A 423 3.82 -6.45 33.38
CA VAL A 423 4.05 -5.31 34.27
C VAL A 423 2.88 -5.17 35.24
N ILE A 424 1.64 -5.22 34.73
CA ILE A 424 0.43 -5.10 35.54
C ILE A 424 0.36 -6.19 36.63
N ILE A 425 0.71 -7.43 36.29
CA ILE A 425 0.76 -8.53 37.26
C ILE A 425 1.86 -8.31 38.28
N THR A 426 3.07 -7.97 37.83
CA THR A 426 4.25 -7.85 38.69
C THR A 426 4.08 -6.73 39.71
N PHE A 427 3.52 -5.60 39.31
CA PHE A 427 3.23 -4.47 40.19
C PHE A 427 1.87 -4.58 40.91
N GLN A 428 1.17 -5.71 40.79
CA GLN A 428 -0.13 -5.96 41.43
C GLN A 428 -1.23 -4.93 41.10
N MET A 429 -1.12 -4.24 39.96
CA MET A 429 -2.02 -3.17 39.54
C MET A 429 -3.30 -3.66 38.83
N ARG A 430 -3.63 -4.96 38.92
CA ARG A 430 -4.80 -5.55 38.24
C ARG A 430 -6.10 -4.80 38.57
N SER A 431 -6.34 -4.50 39.85
CA SER A 431 -7.56 -3.79 40.27
C SER A 431 -7.64 -2.38 39.71
N TYR A 432 -6.52 -1.66 39.62
CA TYR A 432 -6.48 -0.32 39.04
C TYR A 432 -6.85 -0.37 37.56
N MET A 433 -6.25 -1.30 36.80
CA MET A 433 -6.55 -1.46 35.38
C MET A 433 -8.02 -1.85 35.15
N CYS A 434 -8.57 -2.75 35.96
CA CYS A 434 -9.99 -3.10 35.91
C CYS A 434 -10.90 -1.91 36.22
N GLN A 435 -10.58 -1.09 37.22
CA GLN A 435 -11.36 0.11 37.55
C GLN A 435 -11.30 1.16 36.42
N THR A 436 -10.14 1.37 35.83
CA THR A 436 -9.97 2.27 34.67
C THR A 436 -10.79 1.77 33.48
N PHE A 437 -10.73 0.48 33.17
CA PHE A 437 -11.56 -0.13 32.12
C PHE A 437 -13.05 0.04 32.40
N GLU A 438 -13.50 -0.19 33.64
CA GLU A 438 -14.89 0.00 34.03
C GLU A 438 -15.34 1.46 33.85
N ASN A 439 -14.50 2.43 34.22
CA ASN A 439 -14.78 3.85 34.03
C ASN A 439 -14.92 4.22 32.54
N LEU A 440 -13.99 3.76 31.70
CA LEU A 440 -14.05 3.97 30.25
C LEU A 440 -15.27 3.28 29.62
N SER A 441 -15.58 2.05 30.05
CA SER A 441 -16.78 1.32 29.63
C SER A 441 -18.07 2.06 30.02
N ARG A 442 -18.14 2.62 31.23
CA ARG A 442 -19.26 3.47 31.66
C ARG A 442 -19.38 4.75 30.83
N GLN A 443 -18.26 5.37 30.45
CA GLN A 443 -18.27 6.54 29.56
C GLN A 443 -18.84 6.19 28.19
N LEU A 444 -18.37 5.10 27.58
CA LEU A 444 -18.90 4.58 26.31
C LEU A 444 -20.39 4.26 26.41
N ALA A 445 -20.82 3.58 27.48
CA ALA A 445 -22.24 3.28 27.71
C ALA A 445 -23.09 4.57 27.83
N SER A 446 -22.56 5.60 28.48
CA SER A 446 -23.25 6.90 28.59
C SER A 446 -23.34 7.65 27.26
N ALA A 447 -22.32 7.52 26.40
CA ALA A 447 -22.32 8.11 25.06
C ALA A 447 -23.29 7.36 24.15
N ASN A 448 -23.23 6.04 24.13
CA ASN A 448 -24.18 5.18 23.42
C ASN A 448 -25.63 5.45 23.84
N LYS A 449 -25.89 5.57 25.15
CA LYS A 449 -27.24 5.90 25.64
C LYS A 449 -27.75 7.23 25.09
N ARG A 450 -26.88 8.25 24.99
CA ARG A 450 -27.23 9.55 24.39
C ARG A 450 -27.54 9.42 22.90
N VAL A 451 -26.75 8.64 22.16
CA VAL A 451 -27.00 8.34 20.73
C VAL A 451 -28.34 7.61 20.57
N SER A 452 -28.58 6.52 21.29
CA SER A 452 -29.82 5.75 21.21
C SER A 452 -31.05 6.57 21.59
N ALA A 453 -30.99 7.40 22.65
CA ALA A 453 -32.09 8.27 23.03
C ALA A 453 -32.47 9.26 21.92
N ASN A 454 -31.46 9.83 21.23
CA ASN A 454 -31.69 10.72 20.11
C ASN A 454 -32.20 9.98 18.86
N GLN A 455 -31.73 8.75 18.62
CA GLN A 455 -32.22 7.92 17.53
C GLN A 455 -33.71 7.59 17.69
N THR A 456 -34.15 7.25 18.91
CA THR A 456 -35.58 7.04 19.21
C THR A 456 -36.40 8.29 18.93
N LEU A 457 -35.93 9.46 19.38
CA LEU A 457 -36.61 10.73 19.11
C LEU A 457 -36.75 11.00 17.60
N ASN A 458 -35.68 10.73 16.84
CA ASN A 458 -35.68 10.89 15.38
C ASN A 458 -36.64 9.91 14.71
N GLU A 459 -36.75 8.67 15.17
CA GLU A 459 -37.67 7.67 14.59
C GLU A 459 -39.15 8.03 14.80
N PHE A 460 -39.49 8.58 15.96
CA PHE A 460 -40.88 8.95 16.27
C PHE A 460 -41.30 10.28 15.65
N PHE A 461 -40.35 11.18 15.34
CA PHE A 461 -40.67 12.51 14.82
C PHE A 461 -41.48 12.47 13.51
N PRO A 462 -41.07 11.75 12.44
CA PRO A 462 -41.87 11.62 11.22
C PRO A 462 -43.25 11.00 11.46
N LYS A 463 -43.33 10.00 12.35
CA LYS A 463 -44.58 9.31 12.71
C LYS A 463 -45.58 10.27 13.38
N TRP A 464 -45.11 11.13 14.28
CA TRP A 464 -45.94 12.16 14.92
C TRP A 464 -46.43 13.20 13.92
N VAL A 465 -45.52 13.77 13.11
CA VAL A 465 -45.88 14.79 12.10
C VAL A 465 -46.90 14.22 11.11
N GLY A 466 -46.67 13.01 10.61
CA GLY A 466 -47.61 12.33 9.71
C GLY A 466 -48.99 12.10 10.33
N THR A 467 -49.05 11.61 11.57
CA THR A 467 -50.32 11.34 12.27
C THR A 467 -51.10 12.64 12.54
N ILE A 468 -50.42 13.73 12.89
CA ILE A 468 -51.04 15.05 13.09
C ILE A 468 -51.65 15.54 11.78
N ILE A 469 -50.95 15.39 10.64
CA ILE A 469 -51.46 15.82 9.33
C ILE A 469 -52.70 15.01 8.93
N ILE A 470 -52.68 13.67 9.09
CA ILE A 470 -53.87 12.83 8.83
C ILE A 470 -55.04 13.27 9.71
N SER A 471 -54.79 13.56 10.99
CA SER A 471 -55.82 14.00 11.93
C SER A 471 -56.44 15.35 11.53
N CYS A 472 -55.61 16.31 11.10
CA CYS A 472 -56.08 17.60 10.58
C CYS A 472 -56.88 17.46 9.27
N TYR A 473 -56.42 16.60 8.35
CA TYR A 473 -57.14 16.33 7.10
C TYR A 473 -58.51 15.70 7.38
N LEU A 474 -58.59 14.74 8.31
CA LEU A 474 -59.85 14.10 8.69
C LEU A 474 -60.84 15.12 9.28
N ALA A 475 -60.35 16.02 10.14
CA ALA A 475 -61.16 17.10 10.70
C ALA A 475 -61.71 18.05 9.62
N TRP A 476 -60.94 18.33 8.57
CA TRP A 476 -61.37 19.15 7.43
C TRP A 476 -62.32 18.42 6.47
N ALA A 477 -62.06 17.13 6.21
CA ALA A 477 -62.83 16.33 5.27
C ALA A 477 -64.20 15.90 5.82
N ALA A 478 -64.33 15.70 7.13
CA ALA A 478 -65.56 15.18 7.74
C ALA A 478 -66.81 16.03 7.46
N PRO A 479 -66.81 17.38 7.62
CA PRO A 479 -67.95 18.21 7.24
C PRO A 479 -68.33 18.10 5.75
N HIS A 480 -67.33 18.02 4.87
CA HIS A 480 -67.55 17.94 3.42
C HIS A 480 -68.16 16.61 2.96
N VAL A 481 -67.90 15.52 3.70
CA VAL A 481 -68.55 14.22 3.47
C VAL A 481 -70.02 14.26 3.91
N VAL A 482 -70.31 14.93 5.02
CA VAL A 482 -71.69 15.12 5.51
C VAL A 482 -72.50 15.97 4.52
N ASP A 483 -71.88 17.01 3.96
CA ASP A 483 -72.49 17.90 2.96
C ASP A 483 -72.58 17.28 1.55
N LYS A 484 -72.19 16.01 1.37
CA LYS A 484 -72.16 15.26 0.10
C LYS A 484 -71.32 15.87 -1.02
N THR A 485 -70.42 16.79 -0.69
CA THR A 485 -69.49 17.42 -1.65
C THR A 485 -68.31 16.49 -1.98
N LEU A 486 -67.92 15.63 -1.04
CA LEU A 486 -66.86 14.63 -1.17
C LEU A 486 -67.42 13.21 -0.94
N SER A 487 -67.10 12.28 -1.85
CA SER A 487 -67.46 10.87 -1.69
C SER A 487 -66.63 10.23 -0.57
N LEU A 488 -67.28 9.38 0.24
CA LEU A 488 -66.62 8.59 1.29
C LEU A 488 -65.44 7.77 0.74
N GLY A 489 -65.58 7.24 -0.49
CA GLY A 489 -64.52 6.47 -1.16
C GLY A 489 -63.26 7.30 -1.45
N LYS A 490 -63.43 8.58 -1.83
CA LYS A 490 -62.29 9.49 -2.08
C LYS A 490 -61.53 9.81 -0.80
N VAL A 491 -62.24 9.99 0.31
CA VAL A 491 -61.62 10.26 1.63
C VAL A 491 -60.86 9.02 2.13
N LEU A 492 -61.44 7.82 2.03
CA LEU A 492 -60.74 6.58 2.41
C LEU A 492 -59.49 6.32 1.55
N ALA A 493 -59.58 6.57 0.24
CA ALA A 493 -58.46 6.45 -0.68
C ALA A 493 -57.34 7.45 -0.32
N THR A 494 -57.70 8.71 -0.02
CA THR A 494 -56.73 9.76 0.36
C THR A 494 -56.03 9.44 1.67
N ILE A 495 -56.73 8.88 2.67
CA ILE A 495 -56.13 8.47 3.95
C ILE A 495 -55.13 7.32 3.73
N ARG A 496 -55.49 6.32 2.92
CA ARG A 496 -54.58 5.19 2.60
C ARG A 496 -53.32 5.69 1.90
N VAL A 497 -53.49 6.59 0.94
CA VAL A 497 -52.40 7.24 0.21
C VAL A 497 -51.47 8.04 1.14
N PHE A 498 -52.03 8.82 2.07
CA PHE A 498 -51.23 9.56 3.05
C PHE A 498 -50.48 8.63 4.01
N GLY A 499 -51.11 7.53 4.44
CA GLY A 499 -50.46 6.51 5.26
C GLY A 499 -49.22 5.93 4.58
N GLU A 500 -49.35 5.50 3.31
CA GLU A 500 -48.23 4.99 2.52
C GLU A 500 -47.14 6.07 2.33
N LEU A 501 -47.52 7.32 2.03
CA LEU A 501 -46.56 8.42 1.84
C LEU A 501 -45.73 8.69 3.11
N ILE A 502 -46.37 8.68 4.29
CA ILE A 502 -45.70 8.89 5.58
C ILE A 502 -44.72 7.75 5.86
N GLU A 503 -45.10 6.50 5.59
CA GLU A 503 -44.23 5.35 5.78
C GLU A 503 -42.98 5.47 4.91
N GLN A 504 -43.13 5.82 3.63
CA GLN A 504 -42.00 6.01 2.71
C GLN A 504 -41.10 7.19 3.08
N LEU A 505 -41.67 8.31 3.53
CA LEU A 505 -40.89 9.44 4.01
C LEU A 505 -40.17 9.11 5.31
N THR A 506 -40.77 8.29 6.18
CA THR A 506 -40.12 7.80 7.41
C THR A 506 -38.92 6.91 7.06
N GLU A 507 -39.09 5.98 6.12
CA GLU A 507 -38.01 5.13 5.63
C GLU A 507 -36.85 5.96 5.05
N GLY A 508 -37.16 6.88 4.13
CA GLY A 508 -36.18 7.81 3.55
C GLY A 508 -35.48 8.67 4.61
N TYR A 509 -36.21 9.14 5.61
CA TYR A 509 -35.63 9.89 6.73
C TYR A 509 -34.67 9.04 7.57
N THR A 510 -35.02 7.79 7.88
CA THR A 510 -34.14 6.90 8.62
C THR A 510 -32.87 6.58 7.85
N LEU A 511 -32.97 6.36 6.54
CA LEU A 511 -31.82 6.17 5.66
C LEU A 511 -30.94 7.41 5.63
N LEU A 512 -31.51 8.61 5.49
CA LEU A 512 -30.75 9.86 5.52
C LEU A 512 -29.98 10.01 6.84
N MET A 513 -30.65 9.77 7.96
CA MET A 513 -30.03 9.88 9.29
C MET A 513 -28.92 8.84 9.50
N ASN A 514 -29.11 7.63 9.01
CA ASN A 514 -28.08 6.59 9.07
C ASN A 514 -26.92 6.89 8.10
N SER A 515 -27.15 7.55 6.97
CA SER A 515 -26.05 7.96 6.07
C SER A 515 -25.15 9.00 6.71
N ILE A 516 -25.69 9.90 7.54
CA ILE A 516 -24.91 10.91 8.28
C ILE A 516 -23.90 10.24 9.24
N SER A 517 -24.18 9.03 9.74
CA SER A 517 -23.26 8.35 10.66
C SER A 517 -21.94 7.93 9.99
N GLY A 518 -21.90 7.81 8.66
CA GLY A 518 -20.69 7.44 7.92
C GLY A 518 -19.67 8.56 7.74
N PHE A 519 -20.01 9.82 8.08
CA PHE A 519 -19.12 10.96 7.85
C PHE A 519 -17.87 10.95 8.73
N GLY A 520 -17.99 10.66 10.02
CA GLY A 520 -16.84 10.58 10.94
C GLY A 520 -15.83 9.50 10.50
N PRO A 521 -16.27 8.26 10.24
CA PRO A 521 -15.42 7.21 9.67
C PRO A 521 -14.75 7.60 8.35
N LEU A 522 -15.50 8.23 7.44
CA LEU A 522 -14.95 8.70 6.16
C LEU A 522 -13.88 9.78 6.36
N GLN A 523 -14.08 10.71 7.30
CA GLN A 523 -13.10 11.73 7.64
C GLN A 523 -11.81 11.11 8.20
N LYS A 524 -11.93 10.15 9.13
CA LYS A 524 -10.77 9.43 9.67
C LYS A 524 -10.08 8.54 8.63
N LEU A 525 -10.83 7.97 7.69
CA LEU A 525 -10.28 7.23 6.56
C LEU A 525 -9.47 8.16 5.64
N THR A 526 -9.99 9.35 5.34
CA THR A 526 -9.28 10.38 4.58
C THR A 526 -7.99 10.82 5.27
N GLU A 527 -8.03 10.97 6.61
CA GLU A 527 -6.85 11.28 7.41
C GLU A 527 -5.74 10.23 7.22
N VAL A 528 -6.08 8.96 7.38
CA VAL A 528 -5.17 7.83 7.21
C VAL A 528 -4.65 7.74 5.76
N LEU A 529 -5.51 7.85 4.76
CA LEU A 529 -5.09 7.70 3.36
C LEU A 529 -4.24 8.87 2.82
N ASN A 530 -4.30 10.04 3.46
CA ASN A 530 -3.52 11.21 3.07
C ASN A 530 -2.23 11.43 3.89
N LYS A 531 -1.94 10.59 4.89
CA LYS A 531 -0.64 10.64 5.60
C LYS A 531 0.55 10.43 4.64
N GLU A 532 1.65 11.12 4.93
CA GLU A 532 2.86 11.12 4.10
C GLU A 532 3.52 9.74 4.00
N THR A 533 4.10 9.47 2.82
CA THR A 533 4.81 8.22 2.51
C THR A 533 6.31 8.45 2.31
N ASP A 534 7.11 7.39 2.44
CA ASP A 534 8.55 7.45 2.21
C ASP A 534 8.97 7.29 0.73
N LEU A 535 8.02 7.07 -0.18
CA LEU A 535 8.28 6.73 -1.58
C LEU A 535 8.91 7.89 -2.35
N THR A 536 8.41 9.11 -2.16
CA THR A 536 8.96 10.33 -2.77
C THR A 536 10.44 10.51 -2.41
N LEU A 537 10.77 10.37 -1.14
CA LEU A 537 12.14 10.46 -0.65
C LEU A 537 13.02 9.34 -1.24
N ARG A 538 12.51 8.10 -1.26
CA ARG A 538 13.22 6.95 -1.84
C ARG A 538 13.50 7.11 -3.33
N ARG A 539 12.59 7.75 -4.07
CA ARG A 539 12.80 8.08 -5.49
C ARG A 539 13.99 9.01 -5.65
N GLU A 540 14.00 10.15 -4.95
CA GLU A 540 15.06 11.16 -5.06
C GLU A 540 16.43 10.56 -4.75
N LEU A 541 16.50 9.75 -3.69
CA LEU A 541 17.73 9.05 -3.31
C LEU A 541 18.14 8.00 -4.33
N SER A 542 17.18 7.23 -4.85
CA SER A 542 17.45 6.24 -5.89
C SER A 542 18.01 6.91 -7.14
N MET A 543 17.46 8.06 -7.55
CA MET A 543 17.93 8.83 -8.70
C MET A 543 19.35 9.33 -8.46
N LYS A 544 19.60 9.99 -7.32
CA LYS A 544 20.94 10.49 -6.95
C LYS A 544 21.97 9.38 -6.83
N ASN A 545 21.61 8.24 -6.21
CA ASN A 545 22.48 7.07 -6.12
C ASN A 545 22.79 6.44 -7.48
N GLN A 546 21.81 6.41 -8.41
CA GLN A 546 22.03 5.92 -9.76
C GLN A 546 23.01 6.82 -10.54
N ASP A 547 22.81 8.14 -10.49
CA ASP A 547 23.68 9.11 -11.17
C ASP A 547 25.13 9.05 -10.66
N LEU A 548 25.30 9.01 -9.33
CA LEU A 548 26.60 8.85 -8.68
C LEU A 548 27.24 7.50 -9.03
N THR A 549 26.46 6.43 -9.06
CA THR A 549 26.94 5.10 -9.44
C THR A 549 27.45 5.12 -10.89
N VAL A 550 26.65 5.61 -11.84
CA VAL A 550 27.05 5.68 -13.27
C VAL A 550 28.33 6.49 -13.43
N THR A 551 28.41 7.65 -12.78
CA THR A 551 29.59 8.52 -12.84
C THR A 551 30.83 7.78 -12.34
N ALA A 552 30.73 7.14 -11.18
CA ALA A 552 31.85 6.39 -10.61
C ALA A 552 32.26 5.17 -11.44
N PHE A 553 31.32 4.51 -12.11
CA PHE A 553 31.61 3.43 -13.06
C PHE A 553 32.40 3.94 -14.28
N VAL A 554 31.99 5.07 -14.85
CA VAL A 554 32.70 5.68 -16.00
C VAL A 554 34.11 6.08 -15.62
N ASP A 555 34.28 6.70 -14.45
CA ASP A 555 35.59 7.10 -13.95
C ASP A 555 36.49 5.88 -13.76
N HIS A 556 35.97 4.79 -13.16
CA HIS A 556 36.73 3.56 -12.98
C HIS A 556 37.14 2.91 -14.30
N LEU A 557 36.23 2.81 -15.28
CA LEU A 557 36.55 2.26 -16.60
C LEU A 557 37.59 3.13 -17.32
N SER A 558 37.52 4.44 -17.19
CA SER A 558 38.51 5.36 -17.77
C SER A 558 39.90 5.15 -17.17
N GLU A 559 39.98 4.87 -15.87
CA GLU A 559 41.24 4.61 -15.18
C GLU A 559 41.78 3.20 -15.49
N ALA A 560 40.92 2.19 -15.52
CA ALA A 560 41.28 0.84 -15.93
C ALA A 560 41.83 0.82 -17.36
N SER A 561 41.21 1.57 -18.29
CA SER A 561 41.71 1.73 -19.66
C SER A 561 43.09 2.38 -19.71
N ARG A 562 43.38 3.37 -18.86
CA ARG A 562 44.73 3.95 -18.74
C ARG A 562 45.76 2.93 -18.23
N ARG A 563 45.40 2.08 -17.27
CA ARG A 563 46.29 1.03 -16.73
C ARG A 563 46.55 -0.08 -17.76
N LEU A 564 45.53 -0.47 -18.51
CA LEU A 564 45.66 -1.41 -19.64
C LEU A 564 46.61 -0.89 -20.73
N SER A 565 46.68 0.43 -20.92
CA SER A 565 47.60 1.08 -21.86
C SER A 565 49.07 1.05 -21.39
N ALA A 566 49.33 0.70 -20.12
CA ALA A 566 50.64 0.74 -19.47
C ALA A 566 51.30 -0.66 -19.30
N GLU A 567 50.90 -1.67 -20.08
CA GLU A 567 51.44 -3.05 -20.08
C GLU A 567 51.34 -3.81 -18.73
N GLU A 568 50.47 -3.41 -17.80
CA GLU A 568 50.14 -4.23 -16.63
C GLU A 568 49.06 -5.26 -16.98
N ARG A 569 49.30 -6.55 -16.66
CA ARG A 569 48.28 -7.60 -16.72
C ARG A 569 47.17 -7.28 -15.71
N VAL A 570 46.07 -6.74 -16.20
CA VAL A 570 44.87 -6.50 -15.39
C VAL A 570 44.05 -7.79 -15.35
N ASP A 571 43.83 -8.34 -14.16
CA ASP A 571 42.92 -9.47 -13.97
C ASP A 571 41.50 -9.09 -14.43
N SER A 572 40.84 -9.97 -15.17
CA SER A 572 39.45 -9.80 -15.66
C SER A 572 38.41 -9.57 -14.55
N HIS A 573 38.78 -9.81 -13.28
CA HIS A 573 37.98 -9.46 -12.09
C HIS A 573 37.96 -7.96 -11.76
N ALA A 574 38.81 -7.14 -12.37
CA ALA A 574 38.97 -5.71 -12.10
C ALA A 574 37.91 -4.79 -12.78
N LEU A 575 36.82 -5.36 -13.31
CA LEU A 575 35.80 -4.62 -14.08
C LEU A 575 34.48 -4.39 -13.32
N MET A 576 34.35 -4.88 -12.08
CA MET A 576 33.35 -4.35 -11.14
C MET A 576 34.06 -3.36 -10.19
N PRO A 577 33.73 -2.06 -10.21
CA PRO A 577 34.24 -1.13 -9.22
C PRO A 577 33.75 -1.51 -7.84
N ASP A 578 34.69 -1.77 -6.93
CA ASP A 578 34.41 -1.82 -5.50
C ASP A 578 34.18 -0.38 -5.00
N LEU A 579 33.01 0.19 -5.34
CA LEU A 579 32.62 1.55 -4.97
C LEU A 579 32.48 1.68 -3.45
N PRO A 580 33.22 2.57 -2.78
CA PRO A 580 33.13 2.71 -1.34
C PRO A 580 31.74 3.20 -0.91
N ILE A 581 31.35 2.84 0.31
CA ILE A 581 30.17 3.40 0.97
C ILE A 581 30.59 4.75 1.53
N GLN A 582 29.89 5.82 1.12
CA GLN A 582 30.29 7.19 1.45
C GLN A 582 29.18 7.95 2.15
N ILE A 583 29.56 8.74 3.14
CA ILE A 583 28.73 9.72 3.82
C ILE A 583 29.39 11.07 3.58
N THR A 584 28.64 12.04 3.07
CA THR A 584 29.12 13.39 2.77
C THR A 584 28.26 14.42 3.48
N ASP A 585 28.89 15.22 4.33
CA ASP A 585 28.30 16.38 5.04
C ASP A 585 26.98 16.06 5.74
N LEU A 586 26.92 14.89 6.39
CA LEU A 586 25.72 14.39 7.05
C LEU A 586 25.36 15.23 8.26
N SER A 587 24.16 15.81 8.21
CA SER A 587 23.49 16.41 9.36
C SER A 587 22.12 15.75 9.56
N TYR A 588 21.79 15.41 10.81
CA TYR A 588 20.52 14.74 11.13
C TYR A 588 20.00 15.13 12.51
N ARG A 589 18.68 15.34 12.60
CA ARG A 589 17.93 15.65 13.82
C ARG A 589 16.61 14.87 13.81
N TYR A 590 16.22 14.32 14.96
CA TYR A 590 14.89 13.74 15.10
C TYR A 590 13.82 14.83 15.15
N PRO A 591 12.64 14.67 14.54
CA PRO A 591 11.62 15.73 14.48
C PRO A 591 11.20 16.31 15.84
N GLN A 592 11.17 15.47 16.87
CA GLN A 592 10.75 15.83 18.23
C GLN A 592 11.92 16.34 19.11
N GLU A 593 13.15 16.31 18.61
CA GLU A 593 14.33 16.72 19.36
C GLU A 593 14.86 18.06 18.86
N GLU A 594 15.25 18.94 19.79
CA GLU A 594 15.84 20.23 19.42
C GLU A 594 17.28 20.08 18.90
N PHE A 595 18.03 19.10 19.40
CA PHE A 595 19.45 18.92 19.12
C PHE A 595 19.71 17.96 17.95
N CYS A 596 20.63 18.34 17.06
CA CYS A 596 21.10 17.44 16.00
C CYS A 596 21.95 16.30 16.59
N VAL A 597 21.68 15.08 16.13
CA VAL A 597 22.47 13.88 16.46
C VAL A 597 23.79 13.90 15.71
N PHE A 598 23.77 14.30 14.43
CA PHE A 598 24.94 14.45 13.58
C PHE A 598 24.97 15.85 12.98
N GLN A 599 26.18 16.40 12.81
CA GLN A 599 26.41 17.67 12.12
C GLN A 599 27.68 17.56 11.28
N ASN A 600 27.58 17.79 9.97
CA ASN A 600 28.70 17.83 9.03
C ASN A 600 29.65 16.62 9.11
N VAL A 601 29.07 15.42 9.18
CA VAL A 601 29.84 14.18 9.28
C VAL A 601 30.16 13.64 7.88
N SER A 602 31.44 13.38 7.60
CA SER A 602 31.89 12.75 6.37
C SER A 602 32.71 11.47 6.66
N LEU A 603 32.42 10.38 5.95
CA LEU A 603 33.03 9.07 6.15
C LEU A 603 33.10 8.31 4.82
N SER A 604 34.16 7.53 4.60
CA SER A 604 34.29 6.62 3.47
C SER A 604 34.77 5.26 3.94
N VAL A 605 34.06 4.19 3.57
CA VAL A 605 34.37 2.81 3.95
C VAL A 605 34.49 1.94 2.69
N PRO A 606 35.63 1.24 2.49
CA PRO A 606 35.80 0.36 1.34
C PRO A 606 34.90 -0.88 1.45
N GLN A 607 34.47 -1.42 0.31
CA GLN A 607 33.71 -2.66 0.30
C GLN A 607 34.56 -3.84 0.78
N GLY A 608 33.92 -4.86 1.36
CA GLY A 608 34.63 -6.02 1.90
C GLY A 608 35.20 -5.82 3.30
N SER A 609 34.82 -4.74 3.98
CA SER A 609 35.32 -4.39 5.32
C SER A 609 34.43 -4.94 6.43
N PHE A 610 35.05 -5.40 7.53
CA PHE A 610 34.36 -5.67 8.79
C PHE A 610 34.53 -4.49 9.76
N VAL A 611 33.45 -3.74 10.02
CA VAL A 611 33.49 -2.42 10.68
C VAL A 611 32.71 -2.44 11.99
N ALA A 612 33.36 -2.04 13.08
CA ALA A 612 32.73 -1.85 14.39
C ALA A 612 32.39 -0.38 14.63
N ILE A 613 31.18 -0.09 15.14
CA ILE A 613 30.74 1.25 15.55
C ILE A 613 30.67 1.29 17.07
N VAL A 614 31.59 2.01 17.71
CA VAL A 614 31.71 2.13 19.17
C VAL A 614 31.40 3.55 19.64
N GLY A 615 31.00 3.71 20.90
CA GLY A 615 30.70 5.00 21.50
C GLY A 615 29.82 4.88 22.74
N GLY A 616 29.64 5.98 23.47
CA GLY A 616 28.76 6.04 24.66
C GLY A 616 27.28 5.73 24.36
N ALA A 617 26.47 5.59 25.41
CA ALA A 617 25.02 5.45 25.26
C ALA A 617 24.42 6.71 24.62
N ALA A 618 23.44 6.54 23.72
CA ALA A 618 22.74 7.65 23.04
C ALA A 618 23.68 8.71 22.43
N VAL A 619 24.66 8.24 21.63
CA VAL A 619 25.52 9.08 20.78
C VAL A 619 25.09 9.03 19.30
N GLY A 620 24.13 8.16 18.95
CA GLY A 620 23.62 8.04 17.58
C GLY A 620 24.04 6.76 16.82
N LYS A 621 24.60 5.75 17.49
CA LYS A 621 25.01 4.48 16.83
C LYS A 621 23.91 3.83 15.99
N THR A 622 22.73 3.63 16.59
CA THR A 622 21.55 3.08 15.90
C THR A 622 21.06 4.02 14.80
N THR A 623 21.13 5.34 15.01
CA THR A 623 20.79 6.36 14.01
C THR A 623 21.70 6.25 12.77
N LEU A 624 23.00 6.09 12.96
CA LEU A 624 23.96 5.90 11.87
C LEU A 624 23.67 4.62 11.08
N LEU A 625 23.38 3.50 11.78
CA LEU A 625 22.98 2.25 11.12
C LEU A 625 21.67 2.42 10.33
N HIS A 626 20.69 3.18 10.84
CA HIS A 626 19.44 3.44 10.13
C HIS A 626 19.63 4.34 8.90
N LEU A 627 20.56 5.31 8.95
CA LEU A 627 20.94 6.15 7.82
C LEU A 627 21.66 5.33 6.73
N LEU A 628 22.60 4.46 7.13
CA LEU A 628 23.27 3.52 6.20
C LEU A 628 22.29 2.51 5.59
N ALA A 629 21.26 2.12 6.35
CA ALA A 629 20.17 1.28 5.85
C ALA A 629 19.18 2.03 4.94
N GLN A 630 19.33 3.36 4.81
CA GLN A 630 18.40 4.26 4.10
C GLN A 630 16.94 4.14 4.61
N ILE A 631 16.75 3.77 5.88
CA ILE A 631 15.44 3.72 6.54
C ILE A 631 15.01 5.12 7.00
N ILE A 632 15.98 5.91 7.45
CA ILE A 632 15.82 7.34 7.75
C ILE A 632 16.73 8.12 6.81
N GLN A 633 16.37 9.37 6.56
CA GLN A 633 17.11 10.24 5.64
C GLN A 633 17.81 11.37 6.37
N PRO A 634 18.98 11.79 5.85
CA PRO A 634 19.67 12.96 6.38
C PRO A 634 18.83 14.23 6.17
N LEU A 635 19.00 15.21 7.06
CA LEU A 635 18.43 16.55 6.87
C LEU A 635 19.25 17.31 5.80
N GLU A 636 20.57 17.23 5.92
CA GLU A 636 21.53 17.77 4.96
C GLU A 636 22.63 16.73 4.69
N GLY A 637 23.25 16.84 3.51
CA GLY A 637 24.26 15.89 3.04
C GLY A 637 23.66 14.71 2.29
N HIS A 638 24.44 13.62 2.17
CA HIS A 638 24.03 12.44 1.41
C HIS A 638 24.73 11.17 1.90
N VAL A 639 24.00 10.06 1.93
CA VAL A 639 24.53 8.72 2.22
C VAL A 639 24.49 7.90 0.94
N PHE A 640 25.66 7.77 0.30
CA PHE A 640 25.84 7.03 -0.93
C PHE A 640 26.06 5.54 -0.63
N VAL A 641 25.08 4.73 -1.03
CA VAL A 641 25.21 3.28 -1.16
C VAL A 641 24.93 2.94 -2.63
N PRO A 642 25.87 2.27 -3.34
CA PRO A 642 25.69 1.94 -4.74
C PRO A 642 24.38 1.19 -5.01
N CYS A 643 23.66 1.58 -6.06
CA CYS A 643 22.28 1.12 -6.32
C CYS A 643 22.12 -0.38 -6.58
N HIS A 644 23.21 -1.08 -6.89
CA HIS A 644 23.26 -2.52 -7.16
C HIS A 644 23.60 -3.37 -5.91
N ILE A 645 23.79 -2.74 -4.75
CA ILE A 645 24.18 -3.37 -3.48
C ILE A 645 22.94 -3.51 -2.60
N ARG A 646 22.68 -4.73 -2.11
CA ARG A 646 21.61 -4.95 -1.14
C ARG A 646 22.12 -4.71 0.28
N THR A 647 21.45 -3.79 0.98
CA THR A 647 21.65 -3.55 2.41
C THR A 647 20.57 -4.25 3.23
N VAL A 648 20.95 -4.91 4.31
CA VAL A 648 20.01 -5.51 5.28
C VAL A 648 20.41 -5.08 6.69
N LEU A 649 19.43 -4.53 7.42
CA LEU A 649 19.56 -4.19 8.82
C LEU A 649 18.97 -5.29 9.70
N VAL A 650 19.72 -5.69 10.72
CA VAL A 650 19.26 -6.53 11.82
C VAL A 650 19.22 -5.67 13.07
N GLY A 651 18.01 -5.46 13.60
CA GLY A 651 17.79 -4.74 14.85
C GLY A 651 18.22 -5.55 16.08
N ALA A 652 18.39 -4.86 17.22
CA ALA A 652 18.80 -5.47 18.48
C ALA A 652 17.76 -6.45 19.04
N ASP A 653 16.47 -6.17 18.86
CA ASP A 653 15.38 -7.02 19.35
C ASP A 653 14.87 -7.95 18.25
N PRO A 654 14.78 -9.27 18.51
CA PRO A 654 14.29 -10.23 17.52
C PRO A 654 12.76 -10.15 17.35
N ILE A 655 12.34 -10.05 16.09
CA ILE A 655 10.97 -10.00 15.57
C ILE A 655 10.70 -11.29 14.76
N ILE A 656 9.98 -12.21 15.39
CA ILE A 656 9.57 -13.46 14.76
C ILE A 656 8.18 -13.26 14.19
N LEU A 657 8.04 -13.51 12.88
CA LEU A 657 6.74 -13.44 12.21
C LEU A 657 5.92 -14.67 12.60
N LYS A 658 4.59 -14.54 12.64
CA LYS A 658 3.65 -15.66 12.84
C LYS A 658 3.56 -16.53 11.58
N LEU A 659 4.68 -17.13 11.21
CA LEU A 659 4.87 -18.03 10.06
C LEU A 659 5.61 -19.28 10.55
N SER A 660 5.66 -20.32 9.70
CA SER A 660 6.51 -21.49 9.97
C SER A 660 7.99 -21.11 10.12
N ALA A 661 8.76 -21.95 10.82
CA ALA A 661 10.20 -21.72 11.05
C ALA A 661 10.97 -21.57 9.72
N TRP A 662 10.64 -22.41 8.74
CA TRP A 662 11.20 -22.32 7.39
C TRP A 662 10.89 -20.98 6.73
N LYS A 663 9.61 -20.58 6.65
CA LYS A 663 9.18 -19.31 6.03
C LYS A 663 9.79 -18.09 6.73
N ASN A 664 9.99 -18.17 8.05
CA ASN A 664 10.68 -17.13 8.81
C ASN A 664 12.15 -16.99 8.41
N LEU A 665 12.88 -18.10 8.23
CA LEU A 665 14.30 -18.09 7.87
C LEU A 665 14.54 -17.72 6.40
N THR A 666 13.62 -18.11 5.52
CA THR A 666 13.70 -17.87 4.07
C THR A 666 13.14 -16.52 3.64
N PHE A 667 12.64 -15.73 4.58
CA PHE A 667 12.02 -14.44 4.31
C PHE A 667 12.93 -13.51 3.50
N GLY A 668 12.42 -13.04 2.35
CA GLY A 668 13.14 -12.11 1.47
C GLY A 668 14.27 -12.73 0.63
N SER A 669 14.25 -14.05 0.43
CA SER A 669 15.17 -14.79 -0.44
C SER A 669 14.40 -15.54 -1.53
N ASP A 670 14.80 -15.36 -2.80
CA ASP A 670 14.12 -15.94 -3.97
C ASP A 670 14.61 -17.37 -4.30
N GLU A 671 15.91 -17.61 -4.09
CA GLU A 671 16.60 -18.88 -4.38
C GLU A 671 17.30 -19.40 -3.12
N ILE A 672 16.93 -20.61 -2.69
CA ILE A 672 17.39 -21.14 -1.42
C ILE A 672 17.76 -22.61 -1.54
N GLU A 673 18.94 -22.96 -1.05
CA GLU A 673 19.39 -24.34 -0.92
C GLU A 673 19.14 -24.83 0.52
N PRO A 674 18.26 -25.83 0.76
CA PRO A 674 17.98 -26.33 2.11
C PRO A 674 19.22 -26.88 2.83
N SER A 675 20.15 -27.48 2.09
CA SER A 675 21.41 -28.00 2.64
C SER A 675 22.25 -26.89 3.27
N ARG A 676 22.27 -25.70 2.66
CA ARG A 676 22.96 -24.51 3.17
C ARG A 676 22.29 -24.00 4.43
N VAL A 677 20.96 -23.91 4.45
CA VAL A 677 20.20 -23.49 5.65
C VAL A 677 20.53 -24.40 6.84
N ARG A 678 20.53 -25.73 6.64
CA ARG A 678 20.90 -26.69 7.70
C ARG A 678 22.32 -26.46 8.23
N ARG A 679 23.30 -26.24 7.34
CA ARG A 679 24.69 -25.95 7.72
C ARG A 679 24.81 -24.64 8.51
N ILE A 680 24.09 -23.60 8.11
CA ILE A 680 24.08 -22.31 8.82
C ILE A 680 23.52 -22.49 10.23
N LEU A 681 22.38 -23.17 10.38
CA LEU A 681 21.76 -23.41 11.69
C LEU A 681 22.66 -24.25 12.60
N SER A 682 23.31 -25.27 12.05
CA SER A 682 24.27 -26.10 12.79
C SER A 682 25.51 -25.28 13.23
N ALA A 683 26.04 -24.41 12.37
CA ALA A 683 27.17 -23.54 12.72
C ALA A 683 26.82 -22.51 13.81
N LEU A 684 25.57 -22.05 13.86
CA LEU A 684 25.07 -21.15 14.91
C LEU A 684 24.64 -21.87 16.20
N LYS A 685 24.74 -23.21 16.26
CA LYS A 685 24.26 -24.07 17.35
C LYS A 685 22.76 -23.88 17.64
N MET A 686 21.93 -23.90 16.60
CA MET A 686 20.47 -23.74 16.68
C MET A 686 19.73 -25.06 16.48
N ASP A 687 19.90 -26.01 17.40
CA ASP A 687 19.43 -27.39 17.25
C ASP A 687 17.89 -27.50 17.29
N GLN A 688 17.21 -26.71 18.13
CA GLN A 688 15.75 -26.78 18.25
C GLN A 688 15.09 -26.22 16.98
N THR A 689 15.56 -25.07 16.51
CA THR A 689 15.13 -24.48 15.25
C THR A 689 15.41 -25.41 14.06
N LEU A 690 16.57 -26.07 14.03
CA LEU A 690 16.91 -27.05 13.00
C LEU A 690 15.93 -28.24 12.97
N ASN A 691 15.53 -28.73 14.14
CA ASN A 691 14.53 -29.80 14.24
C ASN A 691 13.16 -29.39 13.69
N GLU A 692 12.70 -28.18 14.00
CA GLU A 692 11.43 -27.65 13.48
C GLU A 692 11.49 -27.39 11.97
N VAL A 693 12.62 -26.88 11.45
CA VAL A 693 12.84 -26.76 10.00
C VAL A 693 12.80 -28.12 9.31
N ASN A 694 13.46 -29.14 9.88
CA ASN A 694 13.41 -30.50 9.34
C ASN A 694 11.99 -31.08 9.37
N ARG A 695 11.20 -30.75 10.39
CA ARG A 695 9.77 -31.11 10.45
C ARG A 695 8.96 -30.43 9.36
N ASN A 696 9.17 -29.13 9.13
CA ASN A 696 8.50 -28.37 8.06
C ASN A 696 8.88 -28.92 6.67
N LEU A 697 10.16 -29.20 6.42
CA LEU A 697 10.62 -29.77 5.15
C LEU A 697 10.06 -31.17 4.89
N LYS A 698 9.88 -31.99 5.94
CA LYS A 698 9.18 -33.28 5.85
C LYS A 698 7.71 -33.10 5.47
N LYS A 699 7.00 -32.15 6.10
CA LYS A 699 5.60 -31.83 5.77
C LYS A 699 5.44 -31.39 4.30
N LEU A 700 6.41 -30.64 3.77
CA LEU A 700 6.41 -30.19 2.37
C LEU A 700 6.80 -31.28 1.35
N GLY A 701 7.10 -32.52 1.78
CA GLY A 701 7.56 -33.60 0.89
C GLY A 701 8.99 -33.39 0.33
N LEU A 702 9.73 -32.41 0.84
CA LEU A 702 11.04 -31.99 0.35
C LEU A 702 12.21 -32.64 1.13
N SER A 703 11.94 -33.70 1.90
CA SER A 703 12.93 -34.37 2.75
C SER A 703 14.06 -35.07 1.99
N THR A 704 13.83 -35.41 0.71
CA THR A 704 14.70 -36.24 -0.14
C THR A 704 15.57 -35.44 -1.12
N LEU A 705 15.56 -34.10 -1.05
CA LEU A 705 16.36 -33.28 -1.96
C LEU A 705 17.86 -33.53 -1.77
N LYS A 706 18.53 -33.93 -2.86
CA LYS A 706 19.99 -34.12 -2.91
C LYS A 706 20.72 -32.79 -2.73
N THR A 707 21.96 -32.85 -2.23
CA THR A 707 22.88 -31.71 -2.13
C THR A 707 23.03 -31.02 -3.48
N GLY A 708 22.83 -29.69 -3.56
CA GLY A 708 22.95 -28.91 -4.80
C GLY A 708 21.64 -28.50 -5.49
N MET A 709 20.46 -28.89 -5.00
CA MET A 709 19.17 -28.48 -5.57
C MET A 709 18.64 -27.20 -4.89
N SER A 710 18.47 -26.11 -5.66
CA SER A 710 17.86 -24.86 -5.20
C SER A 710 16.35 -24.90 -5.38
N ILE A 711 15.63 -24.35 -4.40
CA ILE A 711 14.19 -24.11 -4.48
C ILE A 711 14.00 -22.67 -4.94
N HIS A 712 13.34 -22.47 -6.08
CA HIS A 712 12.77 -21.18 -6.45
C HIS A 712 11.45 -21.04 -5.71
N LEU A 713 11.36 -20.06 -4.80
CA LEU A 713 10.06 -19.68 -4.25
C LEU A 713 9.40 -18.70 -5.23
N SER A 714 8.28 -19.11 -5.83
CA SER A 714 7.46 -18.17 -6.60
C SER A 714 6.63 -17.33 -5.62
N VAL A 715 6.35 -16.06 -5.95
CA VAL A 715 5.55 -15.16 -5.10
C VAL A 715 4.14 -15.72 -4.85
N ARG A 716 3.62 -16.57 -5.75
CA ARG A 716 2.36 -17.31 -5.55
C ARG A 716 2.42 -18.25 -4.34
N ASP A 717 3.59 -18.74 -3.95
CA ASP A 717 3.76 -19.70 -2.83
C ASP A 717 3.94 -19.01 -1.47
N THR A 718 4.02 -17.67 -1.44
CA THR A 718 4.18 -16.88 -0.22
C THR A 718 2.87 -16.46 0.43
N GLY A 719 1.77 -16.52 -0.34
CA GLY A 719 0.42 -16.52 0.20
C GLY A 719 0.12 -17.85 0.90
N ILE A 720 -0.83 -17.82 1.82
CA ILE A 720 -1.48 -19.04 2.30
C ILE A 720 -2.21 -19.62 1.08
N CYS A 721 -1.54 -20.40 0.24
CA CYS A 721 -2.20 -21.29 -0.71
C CYS A 721 -2.80 -22.42 0.12
N VAL A 722 -3.98 -22.17 0.69
CA VAL A 722 -4.92 -23.26 0.85
C VAL A 722 -5.28 -23.65 -0.57
N ASP A 723 -4.71 -24.74 -1.06
CA ASP A 723 -5.21 -25.38 -2.28
C ASP A 723 -6.71 -25.57 -2.09
N GLN A 724 -7.53 -24.77 -2.79
CA GLN A 724 -8.99 -24.87 -2.74
C GLN A 724 -9.49 -26.28 -3.11
N LYS A 725 -8.63 -27.13 -3.67
CA LYS A 725 -8.92 -28.55 -3.98
C LYS A 725 -8.82 -29.51 -2.79
N HIS A 726 -8.34 -29.08 -1.62
CA HIS A 726 -8.29 -29.90 -0.40
C HIS A 726 -9.18 -29.39 0.74
N LEU A 727 -10.08 -28.44 0.47
CA LEU A 727 -11.07 -27.91 1.41
C LEU A 727 -12.25 -28.87 1.66
N ALA A 728 -11.98 -30.17 1.84
CA ALA A 728 -12.99 -31.19 2.17
C ALA A 728 -12.76 -31.82 3.56
N HIS A 729 -11.72 -31.39 4.30
CA HIS A 729 -11.56 -31.76 5.71
C HIS A 729 -11.58 -30.50 6.57
N THR A 730 -12.67 -30.38 7.32
CA THR A 730 -13.01 -29.35 8.28
C THR A 730 -12.08 -29.40 9.50
N GLU A 731 -10.78 -29.16 9.32
CA GLU A 731 -9.96 -28.61 10.39
C GLU A 731 -10.12 -27.09 10.33
N SER A 732 -10.45 -26.47 11.46
CA SER A 732 -10.68 -25.03 11.49
C SER A 732 -9.37 -24.31 11.12
N ILE A 733 -9.44 -23.25 10.29
CA ILE A 733 -8.27 -22.44 9.86
C ILE A 733 -7.42 -21.99 11.08
N GLN A 734 -8.07 -21.83 12.22
CA GLN A 734 -7.46 -21.43 13.48
C GLN A 734 -6.60 -22.53 14.14
N GLU A 735 -6.98 -23.80 14.03
CA GLU A 735 -6.17 -24.92 14.52
C GLU A 735 -4.88 -25.08 13.69
N VAL A 736 -4.99 -24.96 12.37
CA VAL A 736 -3.83 -24.97 11.45
C VAL A 736 -2.87 -23.82 11.76
N HIS A 737 -3.39 -22.60 11.96
CA HIS A 737 -2.57 -21.43 12.30
C HIS A 737 -1.89 -21.54 13.67
N ASN A 738 -2.57 -22.14 14.66
CA ASN A 738 -2.00 -22.36 15.99
C ASN A 738 -0.88 -23.41 15.96
N GLU A 739 -1.02 -24.48 15.17
CA GLU A 739 0.06 -25.47 14.99
C GLU A 739 1.30 -24.87 14.33
N GLU A 740 1.11 -24.02 13.31
CA GLU A 740 2.22 -23.38 12.59
C GLU A 740 2.98 -22.33 13.41
N THR A 741 2.39 -21.82 14.49
CA THR A 741 3.00 -20.80 15.36
C THR A 741 3.50 -21.36 16.69
N ALA A 742 3.06 -22.57 17.09
CA ALA A 742 3.44 -23.20 18.37
C ALA A 742 4.96 -23.37 18.56
N TRP A 743 5.73 -23.55 17.48
CA TRP A 743 7.20 -23.69 17.55
C TRP A 743 7.88 -22.46 18.18
N ILE A 744 7.27 -21.27 18.04
CA ILE A 744 7.80 -20.02 18.62
C ILE A 744 7.91 -20.13 20.15
N HIS A 745 7.02 -20.89 20.80
CA HIS A 745 7.07 -21.11 22.24
C HIS A 745 8.02 -22.24 22.66
N ARG A 746 8.42 -23.12 21.73
CA ARG A 746 9.33 -24.26 22.00
C ARG A 746 10.80 -23.88 21.95
N ILE A 747 11.16 -22.83 21.21
CA ILE A 747 12.56 -22.41 21.05
C ILE A 747 13.04 -21.48 22.17
N THR A 748 14.32 -21.60 22.51
CA THR A 748 14.97 -20.76 23.54
C THR A 748 15.08 -19.28 23.12
N ARG A 749 15.21 -18.37 24.10
CA ARG A 749 15.41 -16.93 23.82
C ARG A 749 16.67 -16.66 22.99
N THR A 750 17.75 -17.40 23.25
CA THR A 750 19.00 -17.28 22.48
C THR A 750 18.83 -17.71 21.03
N GLU A 751 18.12 -18.81 20.76
CA GLU A 751 17.80 -19.21 19.38
C GLU A 751 16.87 -18.19 18.70
N LYS A 752 15.91 -17.59 19.42
CA LYS A 752 15.08 -16.50 18.90
C LYS A 752 15.92 -15.31 18.44
N ALA A 753 16.93 -14.92 19.23
CA ALA A 753 17.86 -13.86 18.86
C ALA A 753 18.72 -14.25 17.64
N LYS A 754 19.27 -15.47 17.62
CA LYS A 754 20.07 -15.97 16.49
C LYS A 754 19.27 -16.14 15.19
N LEU A 755 17.95 -16.31 15.25
CA LEU A 755 17.08 -16.49 14.08
C LEU A 755 17.14 -15.30 13.12
N HIS A 756 17.25 -14.08 13.66
CA HIS A 756 17.42 -12.86 12.87
C HIS A 756 18.73 -12.84 12.08
N LEU A 757 19.81 -13.18 12.76
CA LEU A 757 21.11 -13.31 12.13
C LEU A 757 21.11 -14.42 11.07
N ALA A 758 20.53 -15.58 11.39
CA ALA A 758 20.39 -16.68 10.45
C ALA A 758 19.63 -16.27 9.18
N ARG A 759 18.50 -15.55 9.32
CA ARG A 759 17.74 -14.97 8.20
C ARG A 759 18.61 -14.07 7.32
N ALA A 760 19.42 -13.19 7.93
CA ALA A 760 20.32 -12.31 7.20
C ALA A 760 21.45 -13.07 6.48
N LEU A 761 22.06 -14.07 7.13
CA LEU A 761 23.11 -14.91 6.53
C LEU A 761 22.58 -15.75 5.35
N ILE A 762 21.35 -16.26 5.46
CA ILE A 762 20.66 -16.98 4.38
C ILE A 762 20.43 -16.03 3.20
N ALA A 763 19.88 -14.84 3.46
CA ALA A 763 19.66 -13.80 2.46
C ALA A 763 20.95 -13.32 1.78
N ASN A 764 22.11 -13.48 2.43
CA ASN A 764 23.45 -13.19 1.91
C ASN A 764 23.55 -11.79 1.25
N PRO A 765 23.22 -10.70 1.95
CA PRO A 765 23.26 -9.33 1.41
C PRO A 765 24.69 -8.88 1.14
N GLU A 766 24.88 -7.90 0.25
CA GLU A 766 26.19 -7.29 0.00
C GLU A 766 26.66 -6.43 1.19
N VAL A 767 25.74 -5.74 1.86
CA VAL A 767 25.99 -4.96 3.08
C VAL A 767 25.09 -5.46 4.21
N LEU A 768 25.71 -5.87 5.31
CA LEU A 768 25.04 -6.31 6.54
C LEU A 768 25.23 -5.27 7.64
N LEU A 769 24.14 -4.79 8.22
CA LEU A 769 24.13 -3.81 9.31
C LEU A 769 23.53 -4.46 10.55
N LEU A 770 24.23 -4.41 11.68
CA LEU A 770 23.83 -5.11 12.92
C LEU A 770 23.80 -4.13 14.11
N ASP A 771 22.61 -3.85 14.67
CA ASP A 771 22.49 -3.10 15.92
C ASP A 771 22.62 -4.05 17.11
N ARG A 772 23.66 -3.87 17.93
CA ARG A 772 23.92 -4.64 19.17
C ARG A 772 23.70 -6.15 19.01
N PRO A 773 24.37 -6.79 18.03
CA PRO A 773 24.13 -8.20 17.73
C PRO A 773 24.40 -9.13 18.91
N PHE A 774 25.30 -8.75 19.83
CA PHE A 774 25.73 -9.59 20.95
C PHE A 774 24.88 -9.47 22.22
N LEU A 775 23.87 -8.61 22.25
CA LEU A 775 23.12 -8.25 23.46
C LEU A 775 22.49 -9.46 24.17
N HIS A 776 22.03 -10.45 23.41
CA HIS A 776 21.28 -11.61 23.91
C HIS A 776 22.15 -12.88 24.05
N TYR A 777 23.46 -12.77 23.88
CA TYR A 777 24.37 -13.92 23.84
C TYR A 777 25.25 -14.00 25.09
N GLY A 778 25.52 -15.22 25.54
CA GLY A 778 26.62 -15.46 26.47
C GLY A 778 27.98 -15.19 25.79
N PRO A 779 29.07 -15.08 26.57
CA PRO A 779 30.39 -14.75 26.03
C PRO A 779 30.88 -15.73 24.96
N GLU A 780 30.64 -17.05 25.15
CA GLU A 780 31.01 -18.07 24.15
C GLU A 780 30.25 -17.93 22.83
N ASP A 781 28.94 -17.69 22.92
CA ASP A 781 28.08 -17.49 21.75
C ASP A 781 28.41 -16.18 21.02
N ALA A 782 28.79 -15.12 21.75
CA ALA A 782 29.19 -13.85 21.17
C ALA A 782 30.47 -14.00 20.32
N VAL A 783 31.49 -14.70 20.83
CA VAL A 783 32.73 -14.99 20.10
C VAL A 783 32.44 -15.86 18.87
N LEU A 784 31.58 -16.87 19.00
CA LEU A 784 31.16 -17.69 17.86
C LEU A 784 30.49 -16.85 16.77
N VAL A 785 29.56 -15.95 17.16
CA VAL A 785 28.85 -15.08 16.22
C VAL A 785 29.80 -14.07 15.57
N GLU A 786 30.72 -13.46 16.33
CA GLU A 786 31.75 -12.56 15.79
C GLU A 786 32.57 -13.27 14.71
N HIS A 787 33.04 -14.48 14.98
CA HIS A 787 33.78 -15.30 14.02
C HIS A 787 32.95 -15.62 12.76
N VAL A 788 31.68 -16.00 12.92
CA VAL A 788 30.77 -16.26 11.79
C VAL A 788 30.57 -15.02 10.92
N LEU A 789 30.48 -13.84 11.53
CA LEU A 789 30.33 -12.56 10.82
C LEU A 789 31.61 -12.19 10.05
N LYS A 790 32.78 -12.42 10.64
CA LYS A 790 34.05 -12.21 9.93
C LYS A 790 34.21 -13.19 8.78
N GLU A 791 33.83 -14.45 8.97
CA GLU A 791 33.88 -15.45 7.89
C GLU A 791 32.89 -15.11 6.77
N PHE A 792 31.73 -14.56 7.09
CA PHE A 792 30.78 -14.02 6.10
C PHE A 792 31.43 -12.95 5.21
N VAL A 793 32.21 -12.03 5.80
CA VAL A 793 32.97 -11.00 5.07
C VAL A 793 34.07 -11.63 4.22
N ARG A 794 34.94 -12.44 4.83
CA ARG A 794 36.12 -13.06 4.18
C ARG A 794 35.76 -14.00 3.03
N GLN A 795 34.73 -14.84 3.21
CA GLN A 795 34.30 -15.82 2.21
C GLN A 795 33.32 -15.25 1.18
N ARG A 796 33.08 -13.93 1.19
CA ARG A 796 32.09 -13.25 0.35
C ARG A 796 30.71 -13.95 0.42
N GLY A 797 30.32 -14.34 1.63
CA GLY A 797 29.09 -15.06 1.96
C GLY A 797 29.35 -16.30 2.81
N PHE A 798 28.46 -16.55 3.78
CA PHE A 798 28.62 -17.66 4.73
C PHE A 798 28.08 -18.98 4.19
N MET A 799 28.86 -20.07 4.34
CA MET A 799 28.54 -21.44 3.91
C MET A 799 28.16 -21.56 2.42
N MET A 800 28.76 -20.71 1.57
CA MET A 800 28.55 -20.72 0.12
C MET A 800 29.58 -21.65 -0.58
N PRO A 801 29.27 -22.26 -1.75
CA PRO A 801 30.19 -23.16 -2.45
C PRO A 801 31.55 -22.50 -2.79
N GLY A 802 32.69 -23.17 -2.57
CA GLY A 802 34.01 -22.53 -2.75
C GLY A 802 34.39 -22.16 -4.20
N ALA A 803 33.84 -22.88 -5.19
CA ALA A 803 34.25 -22.76 -6.60
C ALA A 803 34.17 -21.33 -7.18
N ASN A 804 33.22 -20.51 -6.71
CA ASN A 804 32.95 -19.19 -7.27
C ASN A 804 33.40 -18.04 -6.35
N LEU A 805 34.31 -18.27 -5.40
CA LEU A 805 34.70 -17.26 -4.41
C LEU A 805 35.18 -15.95 -5.06
N LYS A 806 36.06 -16.04 -6.07
CA LYS A 806 36.62 -14.87 -6.77
C LYS A 806 35.59 -14.10 -7.60
N LEU A 807 34.53 -14.78 -8.06
CA LEU A 807 33.45 -14.19 -8.87
C LEU A 807 32.39 -13.47 -8.02
N ARG A 808 32.39 -13.67 -6.70
CA ARG A 808 31.41 -13.03 -5.81
C ARG A 808 31.79 -11.59 -5.54
N ARG A 809 30.78 -10.73 -5.40
CA ARG A 809 30.97 -9.37 -4.90
C ARG A 809 31.47 -9.40 -3.44
N PRO A 810 32.28 -8.42 -3.01
CA PRO A 810 32.66 -8.29 -1.60
C PRO A 810 31.44 -8.20 -0.68
N ARG A 811 31.65 -8.48 0.61
CA ARG A 811 30.63 -8.40 1.65
C ARG A 811 31.11 -7.45 2.72
N THR A 812 30.38 -6.38 2.98
CA THR A 812 30.72 -5.41 4.03
C THR A 812 29.79 -5.63 5.21
N CYS A 813 30.32 -5.62 6.43
CA CYS A 813 29.50 -5.79 7.63
C CYS A 813 29.80 -4.70 8.64
N PHE A 814 28.78 -3.91 9.01
CA PHE A 814 28.83 -2.94 10.10
C PHE A 814 28.11 -3.50 11.32
N PHE A 815 28.71 -3.38 12.50
CA PHE A 815 28.05 -3.78 13.74
C PHE A 815 28.32 -2.80 14.87
N SER A 816 27.34 -2.62 15.76
CA SER A 816 27.46 -1.74 16.94
C SER A 816 27.48 -2.59 18.22
N PRO A 817 28.65 -2.99 18.75
CA PRO A 817 28.70 -3.78 19.98
C PRO A 817 28.36 -2.94 21.22
N VAL A 818 27.83 -3.59 22.26
CA VAL A 818 27.60 -2.95 23.58
C VAL A 818 28.92 -2.81 24.34
N HIS A 819 29.76 -3.85 24.28
CA HIS A 819 31.06 -3.89 24.94
C HIS A 819 32.19 -3.84 23.90
N VAL A 820 33.22 -3.05 24.19
CA VAL A 820 34.38 -2.87 23.30
C VAL A 820 35.22 -4.15 23.17
N ASN A 821 35.03 -5.12 24.08
CA ASN A 821 35.71 -6.42 24.04
C ASN A 821 35.35 -7.29 22.83
N TYR A 822 34.31 -6.94 22.05
CA TYR A 822 33.89 -7.69 20.85
C TYR A 822 34.24 -6.96 19.56
N VAL A 823 35.40 -6.29 19.56
CA VAL A 823 35.90 -5.47 18.43
C VAL A 823 37.23 -6.02 17.89
N HIS A 824 37.79 -7.06 18.51
CA HIS A 824 39.13 -7.57 18.21
C HIS A 824 39.28 -8.02 16.76
N GLU A 825 38.21 -8.57 16.18
CA GLU A 825 38.21 -9.03 14.82
C GLU A 825 37.84 -7.93 13.79
N ALA A 826 37.43 -6.73 14.19
CA ALA A 826 37.04 -5.66 13.24
C ALA A 826 38.25 -5.05 12.51
N ASP A 827 38.14 -4.88 11.19
CA ASP A 827 39.17 -4.25 10.37
C ASP A 827 39.23 -2.73 10.58
N PHE A 828 38.07 -2.10 10.84
CA PHE A 828 37.94 -0.68 11.16
C PHE A 828 37.07 -0.46 12.40
N VAL A 829 37.46 0.50 13.24
CA VAL A 829 36.68 0.90 14.41
C VAL A 829 36.28 2.37 14.26
N LEU A 830 34.98 2.61 14.15
CA LEU A 830 34.37 3.94 14.09
C LEU A 830 33.93 4.34 15.50
N GLN A 831 34.60 5.32 16.09
CA GLN A 831 34.26 5.82 17.42
C GLN A 831 33.42 7.09 17.30
N LEU A 832 32.21 7.04 17.83
CA LEU A 832 31.29 8.16 17.91
C LEU A 832 31.46 8.89 19.25
N HIS A 833 31.62 10.21 19.18
CA HIS A 833 31.71 11.08 20.34
C HIS A 833 30.45 11.95 20.48
N ARG A 834 30.02 12.17 21.72
CA ARG A 834 28.98 13.16 22.03
C ARG A 834 29.60 14.56 21.86
N PRO A 835 28.90 15.51 21.22
CA PRO A 835 29.40 16.88 21.11
C PRO A 835 29.51 17.50 22.52
N LEU A 836 30.72 17.90 22.93
CA LEU A 836 30.94 18.73 24.13
C LEU A 836 30.63 20.22 23.85
N ALA A 837 30.65 20.63 22.58
CA ALA A 837 30.15 21.91 22.09
C ALA A 837 29.89 21.79 20.57
N SER A 838 28.66 22.10 20.14
CA SER A 838 28.16 22.28 18.77
C SER A 838 28.54 21.34 17.61
N HIS A 839 29.52 20.43 17.67
CA HIS A 839 29.91 19.58 16.53
C HIS A 839 30.08 18.11 16.97
N GLY A 840 29.34 17.19 16.35
CA GLY A 840 29.51 15.76 16.55
C GLY A 840 30.62 15.24 15.64
N PHE A 841 31.65 14.58 16.19
CA PHE A 841 32.77 14.04 15.40
C PHE A 841 32.75 12.51 15.39
N ILE A 842 32.99 11.93 14.21
CA ILE A 842 33.32 10.51 14.03
C ILE A 842 34.82 10.40 13.84
N SER A 843 35.51 9.66 14.69
CA SER A 843 36.93 9.33 14.51
C SER A 843 37.07 7.89 14.01
N VAL A 844 37.83 7.69 12.93
CA VAL A 844 38.18 6.37 12.40
C VAL A 844 39.50 5.93 13.04
N ILE A 845 39.50 4.83 13.78
CA ILE A 845 40.70 4.23 14.37
C ILE A 845 41.06 2.97 13.58
N PRO A 846 42.22 2.93 12.89
CA PRO A 846 42.69 1.73 12.20
C PRO A 846 43.14 0.64 13.18
N HIS A 847 43.01 -0.64 12.76
CA HIS A 847 43.39 -1.80 13.57
C HIS A 847 44.85 -1.70 14.06
N GLY A 848 45.05 -1.83 15.38
CA GLY A 848 46.38 -1.88 16.01
C GLY A 848 46.80 -0.66 16.82
N GLN A 849 46.07 0.47 16.75
CA GLN A 849 46.21 1.54 17.74
C GLN A 849 45.33 1.23 18.94
N VAL A 850 45.95 1.17 20.13
CA VAL A 850 45.23 1.01 21.40
C VAL A 850 44.21 2.14 21.50
N VAL A 851 42.94 1.80 21.75
CA VAL A 851 41.93 2.76 22.21
C VAL A 851 42.37 3.18 23.61
N GLU A 852 43.36 4.08 23.69
CA GLU A 852 43.75 4.68 24.95
C GLU A 852 42.54 5.45 25.47
N LYS A 853 42.20 5.17 26.72
CA LYS A 853 41.23 5.93 27.50
C LYS A 853 41.74 7.36 27.65
N HIS A 854 41.63 8.19 26.62
CA HIS A 854 41.69 9.62 26.80
C HIS A 854 40.32 10.10 27.23
N VAL A 855 40.17 10.13 28.56
CA VAL A 855 39.32 11.09 29.24
C VAL A 855 39.98 12.45 29.02
N GLU A 856 39.41 13.28 28.16
CA GLU A 856 39.23 14.72 28.33
C GLU A 856 38.30 15.29 27.26
#